data_AF-A0A7V9IN31-F1
#
_entry.id   AF-A0A7V9IN31-F1
#
_cell.length_a   1.000
_cell.length_b   1.000
_cell.length_c   1.000
_cell.angle_alpha   90.00
_cell.angle_beta   90.00
_cell.angle_gamma   90.00
#
_symmetry.space_group_name_H-M   'P 1'
#
loop_
_entity.id
_entity.type
_entity.pdbx_description
1 polymer ?
#
loop_
_entity_poly.entity_id
_entity_poly.type
_entity_poly.pdbx_seq_one_letter_code
_entity_poly.pdbx_strand_id
1 'polypeptide(L)'
;MQPAYLIRRSISLLLLALALTSPAYAEDIDIYSLPSNDGFRPNVLIMLDNTANWGASISTPICDVAAANVRNSTPNKEEGTKMGAEKCALYKLIASLSVADLSQFNFAVMLFNEGSDSAGYPRRAFFNVTTAADKQALLNLFSGLQINADKTNNPSTGEAFYEAYQWFSGGTVRYGNRTAAKHDPAAFTDSSKTRYRVPQVGCARNHIIYIANGKPNDNDGTAYDLLLRLNPAAARTRIPVAENVSSTDEANWTDEFAAFFNRGVDLSSSTEGSQNITVHTVAVTGASSDGNYPNFVRWIAKEGGGIYQQASNSDQIVVGFTKILNQVRAANSVFASASLPVSANTQGTYLNQVYIGMFRPDGNALPRWVGNLKQYQFVYNATADTLRLADSALTPAVSPTTGFITNDAVSFWTQPSDFWTNVETASAGRYSRSDSPDGELVEKGGIAQTLRSTYYASSASRKIYTCTTSCDGNVDLAAVGLNYQFSTANALLTPTSFGLGALELTKRDLLINWVRGDDNVTAANVANEASAKDQLGLRPTTATVRPSIHGDVLHSRPVAINYGGTRGVVVYYGTNDGLFRAINGNQTGSGAGSELWAFAAPEHFASLNRLRENDPQVRYPSSVGATALPRNYAFDGPIGAYQNTITNEVLLFPGMRRGGRAVYGFNVTNPDQPRLMWRISSTMSDYASLGQTWSMPRISRIKGSADPVLIMGGGYDPAAEDASPAVATTIGRGVYVINMRTGARLG
;
A
#
# COMPACT_ATOMS: atom_id res chain seq x y z
N MET A 1 -6.36 -61.07 -30.50
CA MET A 1 -5.71 -60.53 -29.28
C MET A 1 -5.39 -59.05 -29.51
N GLN A 2 -6.30 -58.10 -29.25
CA GLN A 2 -6.00 -56.66 -29.40
C GLN A 2 -6.93 -55.63 -28.71
N PRO A 3 -8.10 -55.94 -28.11
CA PRO A 3 -8.90 -54.92 -27.43
C PRO A 3 -8.51 -54.71 -25.94
N ALA A 4 -7.93 -55.71 -25.28
CA ALA A 4 -7.59 -55.62 -23.85
C ALA A 4 -6.34 -54.76 -23.54
N TYR A 5 -5.46 -54.56 -24.52
CA TYR A 5 -4.20 -53.81 -24.35
C TYR A 5 -4.39 -52.29 -24.47
N LEU A 6 -5.37 -51.85 -25.27
CA LEU A 6 -5.75 -50.43 -25.42
C LEU A 6 -6.50 -49.91 -24.19
N ILE A 7 -7.39 -50.74 -23.61
CA ILE A 7 -8.14 -50.37 -22.39
C ILE A 7 -7.18 -50.22 -21.19
N ARG A 8 -6.17 -51.09 -21.06
CA ARG A 8 -5.17 -50.98 -19.98
C ARG A 8 -4.29 -49.73 -20.12
N ARG A 9 -3.89 -49.33 -21.34
CA ARG A 9 -3.12 -48.08 -21.53
C ARG A 9 -3.94 -46.83 -21.24
N SER A 10 -5.22 -46.80 -21.61
CA SER A 10 -6.11 -45.67 -21.31
C SER A 10 -6.37 -45.52 -19.81
N ILE A 11 -6.54 -46.62 -19.08
CA ILE A 11 -6.73 -46.61 -17.62
C ILE A 11 -5.43 -46.23 -16.89
N SER A 12 -4.27 -46.70 -17.35
CA SER A 12 -2.98 -46.33 -16.77
C SER A 12 -2.59 -44.87 -17.05
N LEU A 13 -2.97 -44.28 -18.20
CA LEU A 13 -2.77 -42.84 -18.47
C LEU A 13 -3.75 -41.97 -17.66
N LEU A 14 -4.98 -42.43 -17.41
CA LEU A 14 -5.92 -41.74 -16.53
C LEU A 14 -5.45 -41.77 -15.07
N LEU A 15 -4.93 -42.90 -14.61
CA LEU A 15 -4.37 -43.05 -13.26
C LEU A 15 -3.05 -42.27 -13.06
N LEU A 16 -2.22 -42.14 -14.10
CA LEU A 16 -1.01 -41.29 -14.05
C LEU A 16 -1.36 -39.80 -14.10
N ALA A 17 -2.45 -39.41 -14.77
CA ALA A 17 -2.96 -38.04 -14.77
C ALA A 17 -3.63 -37.66 -13.43
N LEU A 18 -4.27 -38.62 -12.73
CA LEU A 18 -4.76 -38.42 -11.35
C LEU A 18 -3.63 -38.41 -10.31
N ALA A 19 -2.50 -39.09 -10.56
CA ALA A 19 -1.36 -39.11 -9.63
C ALA A 19 -0.45 -37.86 -9.74
N LEU A 20 -0.66 -37.01 -10.75
CA LEU A 20 0.09 -35.75 -10.97
C LEU A 20 -0.75 -34.49 -10.67
N THR A 21 -1.92 -34.63 -10.06
CA THR A 21 -2.62 -33.47 -9.49
C THR A 21 -1.89 -33.05 -8.22
N SER A 22 -0.80 -32.29 -8.37
CA SER A 22 -0.46 -31.32 -7.34
C SER A 22 -1.73 -30.51 -7.06
N PRO A 23 -2.16 -30.32 -5.81
CA PRO A 23 -3.22 -29.35 -5.53
C PRO A 23 -2.77 -28.03 -6.13
N ALA A 24 -3.43 -27.60 -7.20
CA ALA A 24 -3.40 -26.21 -7.61
C ALA A 24 -4.17 -25.48 -6.51
N TYR A 25 -3.46 -25.12 -5.44
CA TYR A 25 -3.97 -24.10 -4.53
C TYR A 25 -4.26 -22.89 -5.42
N ALA A 26 -5.51 -22.42 -5.40
CA ALA A 26 -5.75 -21.06 -5.82
C ALA A 26 -4.79 -20.22 -4.98
N GLU A 27 -3.83 -19.54 -5.61
CA GLU A 27 -3.08 -18.45 -4.99
C GLU A 27 -4.06 -17.28 -4.82
N ASP A 28 -5.12 -17.50 -4.07
CA ASP A 28 -5.95 -16.50 -3.46
C ASP A 28 -5.39 -16.25 -2.07
N ILE A 29 -4.15 -15.75 -2.06
CA ILE A 29 -3.81 -14.84 -0.98
C ILE A 29 -4.65 -13.60 -1.31
N ASP A 30 -5.88 -13.57 -0.81
CA ASP A 30 -6.42 -12.33 -0.30
C ASP A 30 -5.30 -11.79 0.57
N ILE A 31 -4.56 -10.84 0.05
CA ILE A 31 -3.35 -10.30 0.67
C ILE A 31 -3.64 -9.51 1.95
N TYR A 32 -4.88 -9.61 2.39
CA TYR A 32 -5.46 -9.16 3.63
C TYR A 32 -5.57 -10.28 4.68
N SER A 33 -5.31 -11.55 4.33
CA SER A 33 -4.90 -12.55 5.31
C SER A 33 -3.42 -12.31 5.60
N LEU A 34 -3.23 -11.69 6.76
CA LEU A 34 -1.97 -11.50 7.46
C LEU A 34 -1.03 -12.68 7.17
N PRO A 35 0.26 -12.45 6.84
CA PRO A 35 1.24 -13.47 7.11
C PRO A 35 1.00 -13.91 8.56
N SER A 36 0.83 -15.21 8.79
CA SER A 36 1.22 -15.75 10.09
C SER A 36 2.62 -15.18 10.32
N ASN A 37 2.77 -14.33 11.32
CA ASN A 37 4.06 -13.72 11.65
C ASN A 37 5.05 -14.87 11.90
N ASP A 38 5.73 -15.30 10.84
CA ASP A 38 6.93 -16.12 10.91
C ASP A 38 8.02 -15.21 11.49
N GLY A 39 7.96 -15.02 12.82
CA GLY A 39 9.08 -14.63 13.65
C GLY A 39 9.24 -13.17 14.06
N PHE A 40 8.69 -12.16 13.35
CA PHE A 40 9.06 -10.75 13.62
C PHE A 40 7.85 -9.84 13.91
N ARG A 41 7.63 -9.52 15.19
CA ARG A 41 6.58 -8.59 15.67
C ARG A 41 7.13 -7.15 15.70
N PRO A 42 6.42 -6.13 15.19
CA PRO A 42 6.86 -4.75 15.32
C PRO A 42 6.97 -4.31 16.78
N ASN A 43 8.03 -3.58 17.09
CA ASN A 43 8.27 -2.97 18.40
C ASN A 43 7.58 -1.61 18.45
N VAL A 44 6.69 -1.41 19.41
CA VAL A 44 5.91 -0.17 19.58
C VAL A 44 6.19 0.42 20.96
N LEU A 45 6.91 1.54 20.99
CA LEU A 45 7.11 2.34 22.20
C LEU A 45 6.04 3.43 22.28
N ILE A 46 5.20 3.37 23.31
CA ILE A 46 4.26 4.45 23.65
C ILE A 46 5.01 5.44 24.53
N MET A 47 5.32 6.61 23.99
CA MET A 47 5.94 7.69 24.72
C MET A 47 4.87 8.71 25.11
N LEU A 48 4.53 8.75 26.39
CA LEU A 48 3.47 9.60 26.92
C LEU A 48 4.09 10.85 27.56
N ASP A 49 3.75 12.01 27.01
CA ASP A 49 4.01 13.29 27.64
C ASP A 49 3.23 13.39 28.95
N ASN A 50 3.93 13.45 30.07
CA ASN A 50 3.42 13.63 31.42
C ASN A 50 3.82 14.97 32.04
N THR A 51 4.11 15.97 31.21
CA THR A 51 4.43 17.32 31.67
C THR A 51 3.22 18.06 32.28
N ALA A 52 3.43 19.29 32.75
CA ALA A 52 2.47 20.08 33.51
C ALA A 52 1.08 20.22 32.82
N ASN A 53 1.03 20.15 31.48
CA ASN A 53 -0.20 20.24 30.71
C ASN A 53 -1.15 19.04 30.88
N TRP A 54 -0.74 17.98 31.57
CA TRP A 54 -1.65 16.95 32.08
C TRP A 54 -2.79 17.52 32.96
N GLY A 55 -2.54 18.64 33.65
CA GLY A 55 -3.57 19.33 34.43
C GLY A 55 -4.42 20.32 33.64
N ALA A 56 -4.16 20.51 32.34
CA ALA A 56 -4.92 21.45 31.52
C ALA A 56 -6.34 20.92 31.28
N SER A 57 -7.33 21.80 31.48
CA SER A 57 -8.73 21.49 31.25
C SER A 57 -9.04 21.35 29.75
N ILE A 58 -9.80 20.33 29.39
CA ILE A 58 -10.32 20.11 28.03
C ILE A 58 -11.80 19.74 28.08
N SER A 59 -12.49 20.00 26.97
CA SER A 59 -13.87 19.56 26.76
C SER A 59 -13.91 18.08 26.42
N THR A 60 -14.10 17.20 27.41
CA THR A 60 -14.23 15.75 27.17
C THR A 60 -15.60 15.20 27.58
N PRO A 61 -16.22 14.33 26.76
CA PRO A 61 -17.22 13.41 27.27
C PRO A 61 -16.61 12.47 28.33
N ILE A 62 -17.45 12.03 29.27
CA ILE A 62 -17.12 11.11 30.36
C ILE A 62 -16.36 9.90 29.80
N CYS A 63 -15.29 9.46 30.48
CA CYS A 63 -14.75 8.14 30.21
C CYS A 63 -15.83 7.11 30.56
N ASP A 64 -16.54 6.61 29.54
CA ASP A 64 -17.66 5.67 29.63
C ASP A 64 -17.21 4.26 30.06
N VAL A 65 -15.90 4.03 30.18
CA VAL A 65 -15.34 2.78 30.70
C VAL A 65 -15.16 2.87 32.20
N ALA A 66 -16.09 2.25 32.94
CA ALA A 66 -16.11 2.25 34.41
C ALA A 66 -14.78 1.77 35.05
N ALA A 67 -14.05 0.86 34.39
CA ALA A 67 -12.80 0.29 34.89
C ALA A 67 -11.55 1.14 34.63
N ALA A 68 -11.63 2.21 33.83
CA ALA A 68 -10.49 3.07 33.51
C ALA A 68 -10.04 3.97 34.68
N ASN A 69 -10.78 3.98 35.80
CA ASN A 69 -10.45 4.72 37.02
C ASN A 69 -10.13 6.22 36.82
N VAL A 70 -10.67 6.86 35.79
CA VAL A 70 -10.46 8.29 35.47
C VAL A 70 -11.06 9.21 36.54
N ARG A 71 -12.03 8.71 37.31
CA ARG A 71 -12.61 9.42 38.47
C ARG A 71 -11.87 9.15 39.78
N ASN A 72 -10.92 8.21 39.79
CA ASN A 72 -10.27 7.78 41.02
C ASN A 72 -9.03 8.61 41.34
N SER A 73 -9.28 9.81 41.86
CA SER A 73 -8.33 10.52 42.71
C SER A 73 -9.17 11.36 43.67
N THR A 74 -9.51 10.81 44.83
CA THR A 74 -10.47 11.47 45.72
C THR A 74 -10.06 12.92 45.98
N PRO A 75 -10.94 13.90 45.70
CA PRO A 75 -12.23 13.75 45.03
C PRO A 75 -12.14 14.14 43.54
N ASN A 76 -12.22 13.16 42.64
CA ASN A 76 -12.53 13.30 41.20
C ASN A 76 -11.77 14.38 40.40
N LYS A 77 -10.44 14.31 40.21
CA LYS A 77 -9.67 15.42 39.58
C LYS A 77 -9.07 15.19 38.19
N GLU A 78 -9.13 13.99 37.62
CA GLU A 78 -8.54 13.73 36.28
C GLU A 78 -9.58 13.82 35.16
N GLU A 79 -10.88 13.71 35.47
CA GLU A 79 -11.94 13.92 34.50
C GLU A 79 -11.98 15.39 34.03
N GLY A 80 -12.02 15.60 32.72
CA GLY A 80 -11.94 16.93 32.14
C GLY A 80 -10.53 17.50 32.00
N THR A 81 -9.49 16.70 32.26
CA THR A 81 -8.10 17.06 31.96
C THR A 81 -7.56 16.28 30.77
N LYS A 82 -6.46 16.76 30.16
CA LYS A 82 -5.76 16.03 29.09
C LYS A 82 -5.31 14.64 29.52
N MET A 83 -4.78 14.52 30.74
CA MET A 83 -4.38 13.24 31.32
C MET A 83 -5.57 12.27 31.39
N GLY A 84 -6.74 12.74 31.82
CA GLY A 84 -7.94 11.91 31.86
C GLY A 84 -8.36 11.40 30.48
N ALA A 85 -8.25 12.22 29.44
CA ALA A 85 -8.53 11.79 28.07
C ALA A 85 -7.52 10.75 27.56
N GLU A 86 -6.23 10.98 27.77
CA GLU A 86 -5.15 10.06 27.38
C GLU A 86 -5.27 8.71 28.09
N LYS A 87 -5.42 8.74 29.42
CA LYS A 87 -5.63 7.57 30.27
C LYS A 87 -6.86 6.78 29.83
N CYS A 88 -7.98 7.45 29.62
CA CYS A 88 -9.21 6.81 29.14
C CYS A 88 -8.99 6.18 27.75
N ALA A 89 -8.36 6.88 26.82
CA ALA A 89 -8.17 6.43 25.47
C ALA A 89 -7.25 5.20 25.39
N LEU A 90 -6.12 5.22 26.10
CA LEU A 90 -5.20 4.09 26.16
C LEU A 90 -5.88 2.87 26.80
N TYR A 91 -6.66 3.06 27.86
CA TYR A 91 -7.45 1.97 28.45
C TYR A 91 -8.49 1.43 27.46
N LYS A 92 -9.28 2.30 26.84
CA LYS A 92 -10.31 1.95 25.84
C LYS A 92 -9.73 1.12 24.70
N LEU A 93 -8.61 1.58 24.15
CA LEU A 93 -7.91 0.92 23.06
C LEU A 93 -7.47 -0.49 23.44
N ILE A 94 -6.76 -0.64 24.56
CA ILE A 94 -6.32 -1.97 24.99
C ILE A 94 -7.52 -2.87 25.32
N ALA A 95 -8.57 -2.31 25.92
CA ALA A 95 -9.78 -3.07 26.24
C ALA A 95 -10.48 -3.60 24.99
N SER A 96 -10.56 -2.80 23.92
CA SER A 96 -11.24 -3.15 22.67
C SER A 96 -10.51 -4.19 21.82
N LEU A 97 -9.18 -4.30 21.93
CA LEU A 97 -8.37 -5.24 21.16
C LEU A 97 -8.34 -6.64 21.80
N SER A 98 -8.41 -7.69 21.00
CA SER A 98 -8.25 -9.07 21.50
C SER A 98 -6.79 -9.36 21.88
N VAL A 99 -6.52 -10.45 22.62
CA VAL A 99 -5.14 -10.92 22.85
C VAL A 99 -4.47 -11.25 21.52
N ALA A 100 -5.21 -11.79 20.54
CA ALA A 100 -4.68 -12.07 19.21
C ALA A 100 -4.23 -10.78 18.50
N ASP A 101 -5.02 -9.70 18.57
CA ASP A 101 -4.65 -8.40 17.98
C ASP A 101 -3.41 -7.81 18.66
N LEU A 102 -3.37 -7.82 19.99
CA LEU A 102 -2.26 -7.26 20.78
C LEU A 102 -0.98 -8.10 20.62
N SER A 103 -1.11 -9.41 20.42
CA SER A 103 0.02 -10.30 20.21
C SER A 103 0.78 -10.01 18.91
N GLN A 104 0.22 -9.23 18.00
CA GLN A 104 0.90 -8.84 16.76
C GLN A 104 2.05 -7.85 17.01
N PHE A 105 2.11 -7.22 18.19
CA PHE A 105 3.08 -6.18 18.52
C PHE A 105 3.87 -6.54 19.80
N ASN A 106 5.02 -5.89 19.97
CA ASN A 106 5.80 -5.87 21.19
C ASN A 106 5.76 -4.46 21.79
N PHE A 107 5.07 -4.29 22.92
CA PHE A 107 4.77 -2.96 23.48
C PHE A 107 5.74 -2.57 24.60
N ALA A 108 6.12 -1.29 24.62
CA ALA A 108 6.77 -0.65 25.77
C ALA A 108 6.07 0.68 26.08
N VAL A 109 6.25 1.18 27.31
CA VAL A 109 5.74 2.50 27.72
C VAL A 109 6.88 3.30 28.33
N MET A 110 7.02 4.55 27.87
CA MET A 110 7.94 5.55 28.40
C MET A 110 7.14 6.78 28.89
N LEU A 111 7.58 7.33 30.02
CA LEU A 111 7.14 8.61 30.57
C LEU A 111 8.36 9.51 30.74
N PHE A 112 8.18 10.82 30.86
CA PHE A 112 9.26 11.71 31.24
C PHE A 112 9.59 11.60 32.72
N ASN A 113 10.88 11.76 33.05
CA ASN A 113 11.39 11.68 34.41
C ASN A 113 10.74 12.69 35.35
N GLU A 114 10.53 12.25 36.59
CA GLU A 114 10.06 13.09 37.69
C GLU A 114 11.27 13.71 38.38
N GLY A 115 11.43 15.03 38.29
CA GLY A 115 12.53 15.76 38.92
C GLY A 115 13.31 16.66 37.95
N SER A 116 14.58 16.92 38.26
CA SER A 116 15.46 17.80 37.47
C SER A 116 16.16 17.11 36.29
N ASP A 117 16.09 15.78 36.22
CA ASP A 117 16.76 15.00 35.18
C ASP A 117 15.92 14.97 33.90
N SER A 118 16.20 15.88 32.95
CA SER A 118 15.50 16.02 31.67
C SER A 118 15.75 14.83 30.74
N ALA A 119 14.90 13.79 30.82
CA ALA A 119 14.85 12.65 29.89
C ALA A 119 13.55 11.83 30.07
N GLY A 120 13.44 10.73 29.34
CA GLY A 120 12.43 9.69 29.55
C GLY A 120 12.89 8.57 30.49
N TYR A 121 11.96 7.82 31.07
CA TYR A 121 12.21 6.57 31.77
C TYR A 121 11.27 5.45 31.31
N PRO A 122 11.75 4.18 31.31
CA PRO A 122 10.94 3.05 30.89
C PRO A 122 9.92 2.70 31.98
N ARG A 123 8.66 3.12 31.82
CA ARG A 123 7.57 2.80 32.74
C ARG A 123 7.15 1.33 32.64
N ARG A 124 7.29 0.74 31.46
CA ARG A 124 7.05 -0.68 31.18
C ARG A 124 8.00 -1.14 30.11
N ALA A 125 8.77 -2.19 30.39
CA ALA A 125 9.70 -2.75 29.42
C ALA A 125 8.99 -3.40 28.23
N PHE A 126 9.68 -3.57 27.10
CA PHE A 126 9.15 -4.27 25.93
C PHE A 126 8.62 -5.66 26.32
N PHE A 127 7.33 -5.89 26.08
CA PHE A 127 6.67 -7.16 26.35
C PHE A 127 5.62 -7.51 25.30
N ASN A 128 5.45 -8.81 25.09
CA ASN A 128 4.44 -9.34 24.19
C ASN A 128 3.16 -9.66 24.99
N VAL A 129 2.02 -9.19 24.51
CA VAL A 129 0.71 -9.55 25.09
C VAL A 129 0.29 -10.89 24.51
N THR A 130 0.55 -11.99 25.22
CA THR A 130 0.25 -13.35 24.75
C THR A 130 -0.87 -14.02 25.53
N THR A 131 -1.19 -13.50 26.70
CA THR A 131 -2.22 -14.02 27.59
C THR A 131 -3.20 -12.94 28.03
N ALA A 132 -4.36 -13.36 28.54
CA ALA A 132 -5.32 -12.45 29.17
C ALA A 132 -4.72 -11.73 30.39
N ALA A 133 -3.79 -12.38 31.11
CA ALA A 133 -3.08 -11.77 32.23
C ALA A 133 -2.15 -10.64 31.78
N ASP A 134 -1.43 -10.81 30.66
CA ASP A 134 -0.60 -9.75 30.07
C ASP A 134 -1.45 -8.54 29.65
N LYS A 135 -2.59 -8.81 29.01
CA LYS A 135 -3.57 -7.77 28.65
C LYS A 135 -4.05 -7.03 29.89
N GLN A 136 -4.39 -7.75 30.96
CA GLN A 136 -4.85 -7.15 32.21
C GLN A 136 -3.76 -6.32 32.89
N ALA A 137 -2.49 -6.76 32.84
CA ALA A 137 -1.38 -5.98 33.39
C ALA A 137 -1.21 -4.63 32.67
N LEU A 138 -1.41 -4.60 31.35
CA LEU A 138 -1.37 -3.35 30.56
C LEU A 138 -2.56 -2.43 30.87
N LEU A 139 -3.76 -2.99 31.04
CA LEU A 139 -4.94 -2.23 31.49
C LEU A 139 -4.74 -1.64 32.89
N ASN A 140 -4.15 -2.41 33.81
CA ASN A 140 -3.82 -1.96 35.15
C ASN A 140 -2.75 -0.86 35.15
N LEU A 141 -1.77 -0.94 34.23
CA LEU A 141 -0.77 0.11 34.05
C LEU A 141 -1.42 1.45 33.71
N PHE A 142 -2.27 1.49 32.68
CA PHE A 142 -2.90 2.74 32.25
C PHE A 142 -3.93 3.26 33.25
N SER A 143 -4.78 2.40 33.80
CA SER A 143 -5.75 2.82 34.83
C SER A 143 -5.09 3.26 36.15
N GLY A 144 -3.85 2.83 36.40
CA GLY A 144 -3.06 3.17 37.59
C GLY A 144 -2.25 4.48 37.48
N LEU A 145 -2.15 5.11 36.31
CA LEU A 145 -1.50 6.41 36.17
C LEU A 145 -2.25 7.48 36.97
N GLN A 146 -1.53 8.37 37.64
CA GLN A 146 -2.11 9.43 38.48
C GLN A 146 -1.45 10.79 38.26
N ILE A 147 -2.26 11.84 38.15
CA ILE A 147 -1.79 13.22 37.91
C ILE A 147 -0.92 13.77 39.05
N ASN A 148 -1.12 13.31 40.28
CA ASN A 148 -0.34 13.74 41.44
C ASN A 148 0.87 12.85 41.72
N ALA A 149 0.93 11.67 41.09
CA ALA A 149 2.05 10.76 41.26
C ALA A 149 3.00 10.87 40.07
N ASP A 150 2.50 10.80 38.84
CA ASP A 150 3.30 10.58 37.64
C ASP A 150 3.53 11.85 36.82
N LYS A 151 2.99 13.01 37.22
CA LYS A 151 3.20 14.28 36.50
C LYS A 151 4.57 14.87 36.81
N THR A 152 5.24 15.38 35.79
CA THR A 152 6.51 16.11 35.91
C THR A 152 6.40 17.53 35.34
N ASN A 153 7.44 18.34 35.51
CA ASN A 153 7.49 19.73 35.05
C ASN A 153 8.74 19.97 34.20
N ASN A 154 8.54 20.49 32.99
CA ASN A 154 9.59 20.99 32.08
C ASN A 154 10.69 20.00 31.60
N PRO A 155 10.48 18.67 31.51
CA PRO A 155 11.50 17.79 30.92
C PRO A 155 11.65 18.02 29.41
N SER A 156 12.84 17.70 28.89
CA SER A 156 13.17 17.88 27.48
C SER A 156 12.67 16.73 26.60
N THR A 157 11.88 17.01 25.56
CA THR A 157 11.39 16.04 24.55
C THR A 157 12.52 15.52 23.67
N GLY A 158 13.44 16.38 23.23
CA GLY A 158 14.63 15.97 22.49
C GLY A 158 15.53 15.04 23.32
N GLU A 159 15.76 15.34 24.59
CA GLU A 159 16.54 14.44 25.47
C GLU A 159 15.80 13.12 25.76
N ALA A 160 14.47 13.13 25.84
CA ALA A 160 13.68 11.91 25.97
C ALA A 160 13.71 11.05 24.69
N PHE A 161 13.73 11.66 23.51
CA PHE A 161 13.96 10.97 22.24
C PHE A 161 15.36 10.33 22.23
N TYR A 162 16.39 11.05 22.66
CA TYR A 162 17.73 10.48 22.82
C TYR A 162 17.72 9.24 23.74
N GLU A 163 17.04 9.31 24.89
CA GLU A 163 16.94 8.16 25.80
C GLU A 163 16.18 6.99 25.15
N ALA A 164 15.11 7.26 24.39
CA ALA A 164 14.39 6.24 23.63
C ALA A 164 15.28 5.57 22.58
N TYR A 165 16.12 6.34 21.87
CA TYR A 165 17.12 5.80 20.96
C TYR A 165 18.13 4.89 21.66
N GLN A 166 18.66 5.32 22.82
CA GLN A 166 19.55 4.48 23.63
C GLN A 166 18.86 3.19 24.05
N TRP A 167 17.55 3.22 24.29
CA TRP A 167 16.81 2.01 24.60
C TRP A 167 16.69 1.05 23.42
N PHE A 168 16.25 1.55 22.26
CA PHE A 168 16.15 0.74 21.03
C PHE A 168 17.49 0.17 20.58
N SER A 169 18.60 0.91 20.75
CA SER A 169 19.95 0.48 20.36
C SER A 169 20.69 -0.33 21.44
N GLY A 170 20.12 -0.45 22.65
CA GLY A 170 20.80 -1.07 23.78
C GLY A 170 22.04 -0.29 24.21
N GLY A 171 22.01 1.03 24.06
CA GLY A 171 23.06 1.95 24.48
C GLY A 171 23.12 2.16 25.99
N THR A 172 24.04 3.03 26.39
CA THR A 172 24.23 3.45 27.79
C THR A 172 23.03 4.28 28.26
N VAL A 173 22.52 3.96 29.44
CA VAL A 173 21.46 4.69 30.13
C VAL A 173 22.02 6.05 30.57
N ARG A 174 21.38 7.15 30.18
CA ARG A 174 21.75 8.49 30.65
C ARG A 174 20.94 8.81 31.91
N TYR A 175 19.62 8.90 31.78
CA TYR A 175 18.74 9.25 32.89
C TYR A 175 17.50 8.38 33.06
N GLY A 176 17.27 7.33 32.25
CA GLY A 176 16.08 6.50 32.42
C GLY A 176 16.03 5.66 33.70
N ASN A 177 17.10 5.64 34.50
CA ASN A 177 17.11 5.01 35.82
C ASN A 177 16.75 5.97 36.98
N ARG A 178 16.57 7.27 36.71
CA ARG A 178 16.47 8.32 37.74
C ARG A 178 15.14 8.35 38.47
N THR A 179 14.04 8.03 37.79
CA THR A 179 12.75 7.80 38.45
C THR A 179 12.74 6.41 39.10
N ALA A 180 13.53 6.25 40.17
CA ALA A 180 13.99 4.97 40.68
C ALA A 180 12.89 4.01 41.15
N ALA A 181 11.80 4.56 41.70
CA ALA A 181 10.69 3.79 42.24
C ALA A 181 9.69 3.30 41.17
N LYS A 182 9.81 3.78 39.93
CA LYS A 182 8.75 3.63 38.91
C LYS A 182 9.21 3.08 37.57
N HIS A 183 10.50 3.07 37.28
CA HIS A 183 11.01 2.43 36.09
C HIS A 183 10.87 0.90 36.20
N ASP A 184 10.68 0.24 35.07
CA ASP A 184 10.65 -1.20 34.97
C ASP A 184 12.09 -1.76 34.94
N PRO A 185 12.53 -2.52 35.96
CA PRO A 185 13.87 -3.10 35.98
C PRO A 185 14.17 -4.00 34.77
N ALA A 186 13.14 -4.58 34.13
CA ALA A 186 13.30 -5.44 32.97
C ALA A 186 13.78 -4.69 31.70
N ALA A 187 13.71 -3.35 31.69
CA ALA A 187 14.25 -2.53 30.61
C ALA A 187 15.79 -2.52 30.58
N PHE A 188 16.44 -2.95 31.67
CA PHE A 188 17.89 -2.93 31.81
C PHE A 188 18.48 -4.33 31.67
N THR A 189 19.77 -4.36 31.33
CA THR A 189 20.52 -5.61 31.19
C THR A 189 20.76 -6.29 32.55
N ASP A 190 21.03 -5.51 33.59
CA ASP A 190 21.31 -5.97 34.95
C ASP A 190 20.88 -4.94 36.03
N SER A 191 21.16 -5.26 37.29
CA SER A 191 20.83 -4.42 38.45
C SER A 191 21.61 -3.09 38.53
N SER A 192 22.71 -2.93 37.79
CA SER A 192 23.46 -1.67 37.71
C SER A 192 22.73 -0.61 36.90
N LYS A 193 21.81 -1.03 36.01
CA LYS A 193 20.96 -0.14 35.18
C LYS A 193 21.80 0.86 34.37
N THR A 194 22.97 0.44 33.92
CA THR A 194 23.89 1.25 33.10
C THR A 194 23.64 1.09 31.61
N ARG A 195 22.99 0.01 31.18
CA ARG A 195 22.74 -0.30 29.78
C ARG A 195 21.34 -0.87 29.55
N TYR A 196 20.70 -0.43 28.48
CA TYR A 196 19.37 -0.90 28.09
C TYR A 196 19.40 -2.30 27.48
N ARG A 197 18.33 -3.05 27.74
CA ARG A 197 18.01 -4.29 27.04
C ARG A 197 17.27 -3.94 25.76
N VAL A 198 17.83 -4.32 24.61
CA VAL A 198 17.21 -4.14 23.29
C VAL A 198 15.89 -4.91 23.18
N PRO A 199 14.89 -4.40 22.44
CA PRO A 199 13.76 -5.21 22.03
C PRO A 199 14.24 -6.37 21.13
N GLN A 200 13.51 -7.49 21.12
CA GLN A 200 13.92 -8.74 20.45
C GLN A 200 14.50 -8.50 19.04
N VAL A 201 15.71 -9.01 18.81
CA VAL A 201 16.56 -8.66 17.67
C VAL A 201 16.19 -9.54 16.47
N GLY A 202 15.74 -8.88 15.40
CA GLY A 202 15.37 -9.45 14.11
C GLY A 202 14.98 -8.33 13.15
N CYS A 203 14.46 -8.62 11.96
CA CYS A 203 13.96 -7.61 11.01
C CYS A 203 12.68 -6.90 11.47
N ALA A 204 12.39 -6.89 12.78
CA ALA A 204 11.24 -6.23 13.37
C ALA A 204 11.37 -4.71 13.28
N ARG A 205 10.33 -4.05 12.76
CA ARG A 205 10.28 -2.59 12.65
C ARG A 205 10.07 -1.94 14.00
N ASN A 206 10.66 -0.76 14.19
CA ASN A 206 10.61 -0.01 15.45
C ASN A 206 9.75 1.24 15.27
N HIS A 207 8.84 1.46 16.20
CA HIS A 207 7.89 2.56 16.16
C HIS A 207 7.85 3.28 17.51
N ILE A 208 7.85 4.61 17.46
CA ILE A 208 7.51 5.47 18.60
C ILE A 208 6.15 6.09 18.32
N ILE A 209 5.24 5.97 19.28
CA ILE A 209 3.98 6.71 19.30
C ILE A 209 4.12 7.77 20.39
N TYR A 210 4.41 9.00 19.97
CA TYR A 210 4.54 10.13 20.86
C TYR A 210 3.18 10.81 21.07
N ILE A 211 2.64 10.70 22.28
CA ILE A 211 1.40 11.36 22.67
C ILE A 211 1.80 12.67 23.36
N ALA A 212 1.67 13.76 22.63
CA ALA A 212 2.01 15.11 23.08
C ALA A 212 0.80 15.74 23.77
N ASN A 213 0.99 16.23 24.99
CA ASN A 213 -0.06 16.93 25.74
C ASN A 213 0.15 18.46 25.69
N GLY A 214 1.22 18.92 25.04
CA GLY A 214 1.63 20.31 25.01
C GLY A 214 2.77 20.58 24.03
N LYS A 215 3.22 21.84 24.01
CA LYS A 215 4.43 22.21 23.28
C LYS A 215 5.65 21.50 23.89
N PRO A 216 6.51 20.84 23.08
CA PRO A 216 7.84 20.42 23.51
C PRO A 216 8.60 21.59 24.13
N ASN A 217 9.29 21.38 25.25
CA ASN A 217 9.79 22.45 26.11
C ASN A 217 11.32 22.56 26.07
N ASP A 218 11.90 22.54 24.87
CA ASP A 218 13.34 22.36 24.70
C ASP A 218 13.89 23.22 23.56
N ASN A 219 14.25 24.46 23.88
CA ASN A 219 15.17 25.26 23.08
C ASN A 219 16.60 25.15 23.63
N ASP A 220 16.96 23.99 24.19
CA ASP A 220 18.21 23.79 24.92
C ASP A 220 19.37 23.30 24.02
N GLY A 221 20.60 23.70 24.35
CA GLY A 221 21.81 23.25 23.65
C GLY A 221 22.17 21.79 23.94
N THR A 222 21.59 21.18 24.97
CA THR A 222 21.90 19.82 25.41
C THR A 222 21.33 18.78 24.43
N ALA A 223 20.10 18.96 23.97
CA ALA A 223 19.46 18.12 22.95
C ALA A 223 20.25 18.16 21.65
N TYR A 224 20.76 19.34 21.26
CA TYR A 224 21.65 19.48 20.11
C TYR A 224 22.97 18.71 20.29
N ASP A 225 23.65 18.90 21.42
CA ASP A 225 24.91 18.19 21.72
C ASP A 225 24.72 16.68 21.74
N LEU A 226 23.56 16.20 22.21
CA LEU A 226 23.18 14.79 22.16
C LEU A 226 22.94 14.31 20.74
N LEU A 227 22.24 15.08 19.92
CA LEU A 227 22.00 14.74 18.52
C LEU A 227 23.31 14.70 17.74
N LEU A 228 24.23 15.64 17.96
CA LEU A 228 25.55 15.65 17.33
C LEU A 228 26.40 14.42 17.68
N ARG A 229 26.23 13.85 18.89
CA ARG A 229 26.89 12.58 19.26
C ARG A 229 26.39 11.41 18.42
N LEU A 230 25.13 11.43 18.00
CA LEU A 230 24.54 10.38 17.18
C LEU A 230 24.75 10.63 15.68
N ASN A 231 24.63 11.89 15.27
CA ASN A 231 24.75 12.35 13.89
C ASN A 231 25.60 13.63 13.86
N PRO A 232 26.92 13.52 13.62
CA PRO A 232 27.82 14.68 13.55
C PRO A 232 27.46 15.69 12.45
N ALA A 233 26.64 15.30 11.47
CA ALA A 233 26.15 16.16 10.39
C ALA A 233 24.74 16.72 10.67
N ALA A 234 24.23 16.59 11.89
CA ALA A 234 22.91 17.10 12.25
C ALA A 234 22.82 18.62 12.05
N ALA A 235 21.79 19.05 11.33
CA ALA A 235 21.48 20.44 11.07
C ALA A 235 19.99 20.67 11.22
N ARG A 236 19.58 21.91 11.54
CA ARG A 236 18.17 22.23 11.70
C ARG A 236 17.39 22.11 10.41
N THR A 237 16.20 21.54 10.51
CA THR A 237 15.24 21.49 9.41
C THR A 237 14.46 22.78 9.40
N ARG A 238 14.50 23.52 8.28
CA ARG A 238 13.75 24.78 8.18
C ARG A 238 12.27 24.49 7.94
N ILE A 239 11.41 24.94 8.84
CA ILE A 239 9.96 24.78 8.70
C ILE A 239 9.42 25.95 7.85
N PRO A 240 8.69 25.70 6.75
CA PRO A 240 8.09 26.77 5.96
C PRO A 240 7.14 27.62 6.81
N VAL A 241 7.22 28.94 6.69
CA VAL A 241 6.36 29.91 7.42
C VAL A 241 4.87 29.61 7.26
N ALA A 242 4.47 29.08 6.11
CA ALA A 242 3.09 28.69 5.82
C ALA A 242 2.50 27.64 6.79
N GLU A 243 3.35 26.92 7.51
CA GLU A 243 2.97 25.87 8.47
C GLU A 243 2.57 26.44 9.84
N ASN A 244 2.74 27.76 10.04
CA ASN A 244 2.31 28.48 11.23
C ASN A 244 2.85 27.83 12.53
N VAL A 245 4.11 27.40 12.50
CA VAL A 245 4.88 26.96 13.67
C VAL A 245 5.54 28.19 14.29
N SER A 246 5.51 28.32 15.63
CA SER A 246 6.14 29.46 16.29
C SER A 246 7.67 29.36 16.19
N SER A 247 8.36 30.50 16.15
CA SER A 247 9.84 30.51 16.11
C SER A 247 10.49 29.84 17.33
N THR A 248 9.78 29.78 18.46
CA THR A 248 10.22 29.06 19.66
C THR A 248 10.09 27.56 19.49
N ASP A 249 9.02 27.08 18.84
CA ASP A 249 8.82 25.65 18.58
C ASP A 249 9.76 25.17 17.46
N GLU A 250 9.97 25.96 16.40
CA GLU A 250 10.97 25.70 15.34
C GLU A 250 12.42 25.66 15.90
N ALA A 251 12.65 26.21 17.09
CA ALA A 251 13.96 26.14 17.73
C ALA A 251 14.23 24.84 18.50
N ASN A 252 13.22 23.97 18.62
CA ASN A 252 13.33 22.68 19.28
C ASN A 252 14.01 21.65 18.36
N TRP A 253 14.66 20.64 18.94
CA TRP A 253 15.44 19.64 18.20
C TRP A 253 14.73 18.29 17.99
N THR A 254 13.48 18.17 18.44
CA THR A 254 12.74 16.90 18.46
C THR A 254 12.42 16.40 17.06
N ASP A 255 12.10 17.29 16.12
CA ASP A 255 11.87 16.93 14.72
C ASP A 255 13.16 16.52 14.03
N GLU A 256 14.33 17.07 14.38
CA GLU A 256 15.62 16.53 13.90
C GLU A 256 15.95 15.16 14.49
N PHE A 257 15.62 14.90 15.77
CA PHE A 257 15.72 13.55 16.31
C PHE A 257 14.79 12.58 15.55
N ALA A 258 13.55 12.98 15.28
CA ALA A 258 12.62 12.18 14.48
C ALA A 258 13.14 11.96 13.04
N ALA A 259 13.73 12.99 12.42
CA ALA A 259 14.38 12.88 11.12
C ALA A 259 15.55 11.89 11.17
N PHE A 260 16.40 11.96 12.21
CA PHE A 260 17.51 11.05 12.40
C PHE A 260 17.02 9.60 12.57
N PHE A 261 16.01 9.38 13.41
CA PHE A 261 15.38 8.07 13.62
C PHE A 261 14.89 7.43 12.33
N ASN A 262 14.28 8.24 11.48
CA ASN A 262 13.72 7.78 10.23
C ASN A 262 14.75 7.63 9.09
N ARG A 263 15.90 8.32 9.14
CA ARG A 263 16.81 8.46 7.98
C ARG A 263 18.25 8.04 8.21
N GLY A 264 18.73 8.01 9.46
CA GLY A 264 20.15 7.86 9.78
C GLY A 264 20.46 6.84 10.88
N VAL A 265 19.44 6.18 11.44
CA VAL A 265 19.60 5.22 12.54
C VAL A 265 19.76 3.80 12.02
N ASP A 266 20.91 3.21 12.33
CA ASP A 266 21.10 1.77 12.33
C ASP A 266 21.26 1.27 13.78
N LEU A 267 20.24 0.60 14.31
CA LEU A 267 20.25 0.13 15.69
C LEU A 267 21.13 -1.10 15.90
N SER A 268 21.47 -1.84 14.85
CA SER A 268 22.24 -3.07 14.95
C SER A 268 23.12 -3.29 13.73
N SER A 269 24.41 -2.97 13.87
CA SER A 269 25.43 -3.20 12.85
C SER A 269 25.65 -4.68 12.48
N SER A 270 25.12 -5.61 13.27
CA SER A 270 25.14 -7.05 12.99
C SER A 270 23.89 -7.56 12.27
N THR A 271 22.89 -6.72 12.06
CA THR A 271 21.68 -7.03 11.30
C THR A 271 21.79 -6.35 9.96
N GLU A 272 21.57 -7.07 8.86
CA GLU A 272 21.74 -6.50 7.52
C GLU A 272 20.77 -5.32 7.32
N GLY A 273 21.32 -4.10 7.22
CA GLY A 273 20.60 -2.87 6.94
C GLY A 273 20.31 -1.94 8.10
N SER A 274 19.70 -0.78 7.82
CA SER A 274 19.40 0.24 8.83
C SER A 274 18.07 -0.06 9.54
N GLN A 275 18.10 -0.39 10.83
CA GLN A 275 16.87 -0.55 11.62
C GLN A 275 16.35 0.81 12.10
N ASN A 276 15.69 1.53 11.21
CA ASN A 276 15.14 2.85 11.50
C ASN A 276 13.99 2.78 12.53
N ILE A 277 13.70 3.92 13.16
CA ILE A 277 12.56 4.10 14.06
C ILE A 277 11.59 5.08 13.40
N THR A 278 10.34 4.65 13.20
CA THR A 278 9.27 5.54 12.69
C THR A 278 8.58 6.24 13.85
N VAL A 279 8.42 7.57 13.78
CA VAL A 279 7.75 8.36 14.84
C VAL A 279 6.37 8.80 14.39
N HIS A 280 5.34 8.29 15.07
CA HIS A 280 3.95 8.72 14.93
C HIS A 280 3.62 9.67 16.09
N THR A 281 2.74 10.65 15.85
CA THR A 281 2.38 11.62 16.88
C THR A 281 0.87 11.78 17.05
N VAL A 282 0.46 11.95 18.30
CA VAL A 282 -0.90 12.33 18.69
C VAL A 282 -0.83 13.62 19.50
N ALA A 283 -1.35 14.72 18.97
CA ALA A 283 -1.44 15.99 19.68
C ALA A 283 -2.78 16.10 20.41
N VAL A 284 -2.75 16.14 21.74
CA VAL A 284 -3.94 16.26 22.60
C VAL A 284 -4.27 17.74 22.82
N THR A 285 -5.37 18.17 22.21
CA THR A 285 -5.81 19.57 22.12
C THR A 285 -7.15 19.79 22.82
N GLY A 286 -7.67 21.01 22.76
CA GLY A 286 -8.92 21.42 23.40
C GLY A 286 -8.72 22.21 24.70
N ALA A 287 -7.48 22.50 25.08
CA ALA A 287 -7.16 23.40 26.19
C ALA A 287 -6.85 24.80 25.64
N SER A 288 -7.16 25.83 26.43
CA SER A 288 -6.82 27.22 26.05
C SER A 288 -5.31 27.47 25.94
N SER A 289 -4.48 26.59 26.53
CA SER A 289 -3.01 26.65 26.50
C SER A 289 -2.37 26.09 25.23
N ASP A 290 -3.16 25.57 24.27
CA ASP A 290 -2.61 24.84 23.12
C ASP A 290 -1.90 25.74 22.10
N GLY A 291 -2.39 26.94 21.84
CA GLY A 291 -1.84 27.79 20.78
C GLY A 291 -1.66 27.02 19.46
N ASN A 292 -0.45 27.06 18.89
CA ASN A 292 -0.11 26.41 17.61
C ASN A 292 0.81 25.18 17.76
N TYR A 293 1.06 24.68 18.97
CA TYR A 293 1.96 23.53 19.18
C TYR A 293 1.59 22.27 18.35
N PRO A 294 0.31 21.99 18.04
CA PRO A 294 -0.03 20.82 17.23
C PRO A 294 0.58 20.85 15.82
N ASN A 295 0.87 22.04 15.29
CA ASN A 295 1.58 22.19 14.02
C ASN A 295 3.02 21.67 14.12
N PHE A 296 3.72 21.96 15.22
CA PHE A 296 5.07 21.43 15.44
C PHE A 296 5.05 19.91 15.65
N VAL A 297 4.08 19.39 16.40
CA VAL A 297 3.91 17.94 16.60
C VAL A 297 3.57 17.20 15.29
N ARG A 298 2.87 17.88 14.36
CA ARG A 298 2.69 17.39 12.98
C ARG A 298 4.02 17.29 12.23
N TRP A 299 4.90 18.29 12.41
CA TRP A 299 6.24 18.28 11.83
C TRP A 299 7.12 17.16 12.40
N ILE A 300 7.06 16.87 13.69
CA ILE A 300 7.76 15.72 14.29
C ILE A 300 7.35 14.40 13.63
N ALA A 301 6.04 14.15 13.46
CA ALA A 301 5.58 12.94 12.76
C ALA A 301 6.03 12.90 11.30
N LYS A 302 6.00 14.05 10.63
CA LYS A 302 6.41 14.18 9.22
C LYS A 302 7.89 13.85 9.03
N GLU A 303 8.77 14.43 9.83
CA GLU A 303 10.21 14.13 9.80
C GLU A 303 10.49 12.68 10.22
N GLY A 304 9.74 12.19 11.20
CA GLY A 304 9.75 10.82 11.69
C GLY A 304 9.15 9.75 10.77
N GLY A 305 8.58 10.13 9.62
CA GLY A 305 7.98 9.20 8.67
C GLY A 305 6.68 8.53 9.13
N GLY A 306 6.10 8.98 10.25
CA GLY A 306 4.86 8.45 10.80
C GLY A 306 3.64 9.30 10.47
N ILE A 307 2.53 9.01 11.14
CA ILE A 307 1.29 9.78 10.98
C ILE A 307 1.06 10.71 12.16
N TYR A 308 0.48 11.86 11.84
CA TYR A 308 0.01 12.85 12.81
C TYR A 308 -1.50 12.68 13.01
N GLN A 309 -1.95 12.75 14.25
CA GLN A 309 -3.36 12.87 14.60
C GLN A 309 -3.55 13.96 15.64
N GLN A 310 -4.54 14.81 15.43
CA GLN A 310 -4.99 15.75 16.45
C GLN A 310 -6.24 15.19 17.13
N ALA A 311 -6.27 15.22 18.45
CA ALA A 311 -7.41 14.75 19.21
C ALA A 311 -7.77 15.73 20.32
N SER A 312 -9.06 15.99 20.52
CA SER A 312 -9.55 16.83 21.61
C SER A 312 -10.35 16.05 22.66
N ASN A 313 -10.48 14.73 22.49
CA ASN A 313 -11.14 13.83 23.43
C ASN A 313 -10.60 12.40 23.31
N SER A 314 -11.01 11.53 24.24
CA SER A 314 -10.53 10.15 24.32
C SER A 314 -10.87 9.29 23.11
N ASP A 315 -12.05 9.45 22.51
CA ASP A 315 -12.45 8.67 21.33
C ASP A 315 -11.62 9.02 20.09
N GLN A 316 -11.30 10.30 19.90
CA GLN A 316 -10.40 10.75 18.84
C GLN A 316 -8.96 10.24 19.04
N ILE A 317 -8.49 10.14 20.28
CA ILE A 317 -7.20 9.52 20.59
C ILE A 317 -7.25 8.02 20.22
N VAL A 318 -8.33 7.30 20.55
CA VAL A 318 -8.51 5.88 20.17
C VAL A 318 -8.50 5.72 18.66
N VAL A 319 -9.22 6.57 17.92
CA VAL A 319 -9.22 6.56 16.44
C VAL A 319 -7.82 6.80 15.90
N GLY A 320 -7.10 7.80 16.43
CA GLY A 320 -5.76 8.13 15.99
C GLY A 320 -4.78 6.99 16.24
N PHE A 321 -4.80 6.39 17.43
CA PHE A 321 -3.96 5.26 17.78
C PHE A 321 -4.31 4.01 16.96
N THR A 322 -5.59 3.77 16.68
CA THR A 322 -6.03 2.67 15.81
C THR A 322 -5.50 2.84 14.38
N LYS A 323 -5.54 4.06 13.83
CA LYS A 323 -4.92 4.37 12.53
C LYS A 323 -3.43 4.09 12.54
N ILE A 324 -2.73 4.46 13.61
CA ILE A 324 -1.29 4.19 13.75
C ILE A 324 -1.04 2.68 13.74
N LEU A 325 -1.72 1.91 14.59
CA LEU A 325 -1.57 0.45 14.63
C LEU A 325 -1.94 -0.20 13.28
N ASN A 326 -2.95 0.30 12.58
CA ASN A 326 -3.29 -0.15 11.22
C ASN A 326 -2.16 0.12 10.23
N GLN A 327 -1.52 1.28 10.28
CA GLN A 327 -0.38 1.61 9.42
C GLN A 327 0.84 0.76 9.75
N VAL A 328 1.15 0.56 11.03
CA VAL A 328 2.23 -0.33 11.49
C VAL A 328 2.01 -1.75 10.94
N ARG A 329 0.75 -2.19 10.82
CA ARG A 329 0.38 -3.44 10.15
C ARG A 329 0.48 -3.38 8.61
N ALA A 330 0.00 -2.30 8.00
CA ALA A 330 -0.14 -2.16 6.55
C ALA A 330 1.19 -1.89 5.82
N ALA A 331 2.16 -1.27 6.49
CA ALA A 331 3.47 -0.97 5.91
C ALA A 331 4.26 -2.23 5.49
N ASN A 332 3.76 -3.43 5.81
CA ASN A 332 4.28 -4.72 5.37
C ASN A 332 3.72 -5.20 4.01
N SER A 333 2.89 -4.42 3.31
CA SER A 333 2.10 -4.89 2.15
C SER A 333 2.38 -4.23 0.78
N VAL A 334 3.62 -3.82 0.49
CA VAL A 334 4.01 -3.46 -0.89
C VAL A 334 4.41 -4.74 -1.62
N PHE A 335 3.50 -5.32 -2.41
CA PHE A 335 3.84 -6.47 -3.23
C PHE A 335 4.13 -6.02 -4.66
N ALA A 336 5.11 -6.67 -5.27
CA ALA A 336 5.60 -6.32 -6.59
C ALA A 336 5.51 -7.57 -7.48
N SER A 337 4.70 -7.49 -8.53
CA SER A 337 4.63 -8.55 -9.55
C SER A 337 5.71 -8.26 -10.59
N ALA A 338 6.81 -9.02 -10.56
CA ALA A 338 7.91 -8.86 -11.51
C ALA A 338 7.70 -9.78 -12.73
N SER A 339 7.91 -9.24 -13.94
CA SER A 339 7.98 -10.03 -15.16
C SER A 339 9.20 -9.68 -16.00
N LEU A 340 9.71 -10.71 -16.67
CA LEU A 340 10.76 -10.57 -17.67
C LEU A 340 10.14 -10.73 -19.06
N PRO A 341 10.65 -10.05 -20.09
CA PRO A 341 10.22 -10.27 -21.46
C PRO A 341 10.44 -11.72 -21.83
N VAL A 342 9.34 -12.36 -22.22
CA VAL A 342 9.37 -13.73 -22.71
C VAL A 342 9.77 -13.65 -24.17
N SER A 343 11.06 -13.87 -24.45
CA SER A 343 11.49 -14.32 -25.77
C SER A 343 11.11 -15.79 -25.87
N ALA A 344 9.96 -16.10 -26.47
CA ALA A 344 9.56 -17.48 -26.72
C ALA A 344 10.42 -18.05 -27.87
N ASN A 345 11.67 -18.41 -27.53
CA ASN A 345 12.65 -19.16 -28.31
C ASN A 345 13.46 -18.41 -29.40
N THR A 346 14.41 -17.60 -28.94
CA THR A 346 15.84 -17.96 -29.12
C THR A 346 16.39 -18.36 -27.77
N GLN A 347 16.91 -19.59 -27.62
CA GLN A 347 17.73 -19.93 -26.46
C GLN A 347 18.85 -18.90 -26.35
N GLY A 348 18.76 -18.00 -25.36
CA GLY A 348 19.87 -17.14 -24.95
C GLY A 348 19.71 -15.62 -25.05
N THR A 349 18.60 -15.04 -25.53
CA THR A 349 18.41 -13.57 -25.53
C THR A 349 17.19 -13.15 -24.73
N TYR A 350 17.33 -13.13 -23.41
CA TYR A 350 16.49 -12.29 -22.57
C TYR A 350 16.98 -10.85 -22.74
N LEU A 351 16.10 -9.95 -23.20
CA LEU A 351 16.40 -8.53 -23.02
C LEU A 351 16.41 -8.26 -21.53
N ASN A 352 17.45 -7.56 -21.08
CA ASN A 352 17.68 -7.27 -19.68
C ASN A 352 16.75 -6.14 -19.19
N GLN A 353 15.46 -6.44 -19.17
CA GLN A 353 14.37 -5.51 -18.89
C GLN A 353 13.44 -6.19 -17.90
N VAL A 354 13.29 -5.64 -16.70
CA VAL A 354 12.45 -6.18 -15.64
C VAL A 354 11.30 -5.22 -15.43
N TYR A 355 10.06 -5.66 -15.68
CA TYR A 355 8.87 -4.84 -15.46
C TYR A 355 8.23 -5.23 -14.13
N ILE A 356 8.02 -4.25 -13.27
CA ILE A 356 7.53 -4.45 -11.92
C ILE A 356 6.22 -3.69 -11.76
N GLY A 357 5.12 -4.45 -11.67
CA GLY A 357 3.82 -3.92 -11.28
C GLY A 357 3.83 -3.57 -9.80
N MET A 358 3.46 -2.34 -9.47
CA MET A 358 3.45 -1.81 -8.11
C MET A 358 2.06 -1.35 -7.73
N PHE A 359 1.76 -1.45 -6.43
CA PHE A 359 0.54 -0.93 -5.87
C PHE A 359 0.73 -0.51 -4.41
N ARG A 360 -0.12 0.41 -3.96
CA ARG A 360 -0.21 0.82 -2.57
C ARG A 360 -1.67 0.83 -2.12
N PRO A 361 -2.03 0.00 -1.12
CA PRO A 361 -3.32 0.11 -0.47
C PRO A 361 -3.56 1.49 0.11
N ASP A 362 -4.81 1.94 0.06
CA ASP A 362 -5.22 3.15 0.74
C ASP A 362 -5.28 2.92 2.26
N GLY A 363 -4.59 3.78 3.03
CA GLY A 363 -4.48 3.65 4.49
C GLY A 363 -5.80 3.86 5.24
N ASN A 364 -6.81 4.46 4.60
CA ASN A 364 -8.15 4.67 5.14
C ASN A 364 -9.16 3.64 4.62
N ALA A 365 -8.69 2.51 4.06
CA ALA A 365 -9.52 1.46 3.48
C ALA A 365 -10.36 1.93 2.28
N LEU A 366 -9.97 3.01 1.58
CA LEU A 366 -10.72 3.47 0.43
C LEU A 366 -10.46 2.60 -0.81
N PRO A 367 -11.44 2.45 -1.72
CA PRO A 367 -11.33 1.53 -2.86
C PRO A 367 -10.31 1.97 -3.92
N ARG A 368 -10.01 3.26 -4.05
CA ARG A 368 -9.02 3.76 -5.00
C ARG A 368 -7.60 3.54 -4.48
N TRP A 369 -6.95 2.54 -5.02
CA TRP A 369 -5.54 2.30 -4.75
C TRP A 369 -4.67 2.86 -5.86
N VAL A 370 -3.48 3.26 -5.46
CA VAL A 370 -2.49 3.82 -6.37
C VAL A 370 -1.68 2.67 -6.94
N GLY A 371 -1.31 2.74 -8.22
CA GLY A 371 -0.39 1.80 -8.82
C GLY A 371 0.53 2.40 -9.85
N ASN A 372 1.47 1.57 -10.30
CA ASN A 372 2.45 1.93 -11.30
C ASN A 372 3.03 0.69 -11.96
N LEU A 373 3.72 0.88 -13.08
CA LEU A 373 4.58 -0.09 -13.71
C LEU A 373 5.95 0.56 -13.88
N LYS A 374 6.96 0.01 -13.22
CA LYS A 374 8.33 0.50 -13.26
C LYS A 374 9.21 -0.50 -13.99
N GLN A 375 10.20 -0.02 -14.71
CA GLN A 375 11.18 -0.88 -15.37
C GLN A 375 12.55 -0.76 -14.69
N TYR A 376 13.24 -1.89 -14.57
CA TYR A 376 14.59 -2.06 -14.02
C TYR A 376 15.38 -3.02 -14.94
N GLN A 377 16.61 -3.35 -14.56
CA GLN A 377 17.43 -4.35 -15.26
C GLN A 377 18.28 -5.13 -14.27
N PHE A 378 18.83 -6.28 -14.66
CA PHE A 378 19.84 -6.96 -13.85
C PHE A 378 21.25 -6.46 -14.18
N VAL A 379 22.10 -6.33 -13.17
CA VAL A 379 23.54 -6.13 -13.33
C VAL A 379 24.29 -7.28 -12.67
N TYR A 380 25.34 -7.74 -13.35
CA TYR A 380 26.22 -8.77 -12.82
C TYR A 380 27.45 -8.11 -12.18
N ASN A 381 27.67 -8.39 -10.91
CA ASN A 381 28.87 -7.97 -10.19
C ASN A 381 29.90 -9.10 -10.24
N ALA A 382 30.91 -8.96 -11.10
CA ALA A 382 31.94 -9.98 -11.31
C ALA A 382 32.84 -10.21 -10.08
N THR A 383 32.99 -9.21 -9.20
CA THR A 383 33.83 -9.33 -7.99
C THR A 383 33.13 -10.16 -6.91
N ALA A 384 31.81 -10.05 -6.81
CA ALA A 384 31.00 -10.76 -5.83
C ALA A 384 30.35 -12.03 -6.39
N ASP A 385 30.45 -12.28 -7.70
CA ASP A 385 29.74 -13.36 -8.42
C ASP A 385 28.21 -13.34 -8.13
N THR A 386 27.60 -12.15 -8.23
CA THR A 386 26.17 -11.96 -7.93
C THR A 386 25.42 -11.21 -9.03
N LEU A 387 24.17 -11.62 -9.27
CA LEU A 387 23.21 -10.91 -10.11
C LEU A 387 22.30 -10.05 -9.22
N ARG A 388 22.22 -8.74 -9.49
CA ARG A 388 21.42 -7.79 -8.69
C ARG A 388 20.49 -7.00 -9.58
N LEU A 389 19.28 -6.69 -9.10
CA LEU A 389 18.42 -5.73 -9.78
C LEU A 389 19.04 -4.33 -9.64
N ALA A 390 19.07 -3.58 -10.74
CA ALA A 390 19.62 -2.24 -10.83
C ALA A 390 18.67 -1.28 -11.53
N ASP A 391 18.88 -0.01 -11.22
CA ASP A 391 18.13 1.11 -11.72
C ASP A 391 18.60 1.53 -13.12
N SER A 392 18.05 2.63 -13.62
CA SER A 392 18.41 3.18 -14.94
C SER A 392 19.86 3.64 -15.03
N ALA A 393 20.53 3.89 -13.90
CA ALA A 393 21.94 4.26 -13.80
C ALA A 393 22.86 3.06 -13.53
N LEU A 394 22.36 1.82 -13.66
CA LEU A 394 23.09 0.57 -13.37
C LEU A 394 23.50 0.42 -11.90
N THR A 395 22.88 1.18 -10.99
CA THR A 395 23.13 1.11 -9.54
C THR A 395 22.17 0.11 -8.91
N PRO A 396 22.59 -0.73 -7.94
CA PRO A 396 21.70 -1.66 -7.25
C PRO A 396 20.42 -0.97 -6.74
N ALA A 397 19.28 -1.43 -7.25
CA ALA A 397 17.97 -0.83 -6.99
C ALA A 397 17.24 -1.48 -5.84
N VAL A 398 17.70 -2.63 -5.33
CA VAL A 398 17.07 -3.34 -4.22
C VAL A 398 17.90 -3.17 -2.97
N SER A 399 17.23 -2.75 -1.91
CA SER A 399 17.78 -2.68 -0.57
C SER A 399 18.06 -4.11 -0.09
N PRO A 400 19.32 -4.45 0.20
CA PRO A 400 19.65 -5.78 0.72
C PRO A 400 18.97 -6.07 2.06
N THR A 401 18.66 -5.02 2.81
CA THR A 401 17.94 -5.02 4.10
C THR A 401 16.48 -5.41 3.99
N THR A 402 15.76 -4.77 3.07
CA THR A 402 14.30 -4.77 3.06
C THR A 402 13.74 -5.64 1.95
N GLY A 403 14.57 -6.02 0.97
CA GLY A 403 14.12 -6.67 -0.26
C GLY A 403 13.29 -5.76 -1.18
N PHE A 404 13.01 -4.51 -0.76
CA PHE A 404 12.28 -3.53 -1.54
C PHE A 404 13.22 -2.67 -2.40
N ILE A 405 12.62 -1.95 -3.35
CA ILE A 405 13.34 -0.95 -4.13
C ILE A 405 13.91 0.12 -3.20
N THR A 406 15.17 0.53 -3.40
CA THR A 406 15.79 1.58 -2.60
C THR A 406 15.14 2.93 -2.89
N ASN A 407 15.17 3.78 -1.89
CA ASN A 407 14.59 5.11 -1.94
C ASN A 407 15.18 6.03 -3.03
N ASP A 408 16.46 5.83 -3.35
CA ASP A 408 17.20 6.60 -4.34
C ASP A 408 17.22 5.94 -5.72
N ALA A 409 16.65 4.75 -5.88
CA ALA A 409 16.60 4.08 -7.17
C ALA A 409 15.79 4.93 -8.16
N VAL A 410 16.31 5.05 -9.38
CA VAL A 410 15.61 5.70 -10.50
C VAL A 410 15.19 4.65 -11.51
N SER A 411 13.91 4.27 -11.52
CA SER A 411 13.40 3.34 -12.52
C SER A 411 13.53 3.91 -13.94
N PHE A 412 13.56 3.03 -14.94
CA PHE A 412 13.50 3.45 -16.33
C PHE A 412 12.19 4.23 -16.59
N TRP A 413 12.30 5.25 -17.45
CA TRP A 413 11.27 6.26 -17.77
C TRP A 413 11.08 7.36 -16.75
N THR A 414 11.58 7.20 -15.53
CA THR A 414 11.51 8.26 -14.51
C THR A 414 12.37 9.44 -14.90
N GLN A 415 11.80 10.65 -14.82
CA GLN A 415 12.46 11.91 -15.08
C GLN A 415 12.19 12.92 -13.96
N PRO A 416 13.01 13.96 -13.80
CA PRO A 416 12.65 15.06 -12.92
C PRO A 416 11.35 15.76 -13.35
N SER A 417 10.52 16.19 -12.40
CA SER A 417 9.25 16.88 -12.67
C SER A 417 8.92 17.95 -11.61
N ASP A 418 7.96 18.83 -11.92
CA ASP A 418 7.39 19.83 -11.02
C ASP A 418 5.91 19.56 -10.69
N PHE A 419 5.43 18.34 -10.97
CA PHE A 419 4.03 17.96 -10.83
C PHE A 419 3.55 17.93 -9.37
N TRP A 420 4.44 17.69 -8.41
CA TRP A 420 4.06 17.52 -7.01
C TRP A 420 4.23 18.84 -6.24
N THR A 421 3.14 19.45 -5.76
CA THR A 421 3.23 20.74 -5.03
C THR A 421 3.30 20.57 -3.51
N ASN A 422 2.59 19.57 -2.97
CA ASN A 422 2.74 19.14 -1.59
C ASN A 422 3.58 17.87 -1.55
N VAL A 423 4.55 17.79 -0.63
CA VAL A 423 5.34 16.60 -0.41
C VAL A 423 4.68 15.81 0.71
N GLU A 424 3.98 14.73 0.36
CA GLU A 424 3.51 13.75 1.34
C GLU A 424 4.08 12.37 0.99
N THR A 425 4.72 11.78 1.99
CA THR A 425 5.35 10.45 2.06
C THR A 425 6.62 10.24 1.21
N ALA A 426 7.70 9.88 1.92
CA ALA A 426 9.08 10.06 1.52
C ALA A 426 9.80 8.73 1.28
N SER A 427 10.94 8.86 0.60
CA SER A 427 12.01 7.88 0.49
C SER A 427 13.36 8.64 0.56
N ALA A 428 14.16 8.38 1.61
CA ALA A 428 15.56 8.80 1.91
C ALA A 428 16.00 10.28 1.74
N GLY A 429 15.52 11.20 2.59
CA GLY A 429 16.26 12.44 2.87
C GLY A 429 16.35 13.47 1.73
N ARG A 430 15.62 13.28 0.63
CA ARG A 430 15.33 14.35 -0.34
C ARG A 430 13.82 14.46 -0.51
N TYR A 431 13.24 15.48 0.13
CA TYR A 431 11.91 15.96 -0.22
C TYR A 431 11.96 16.54 -1.63
N SER A 432 11.83 15.67 -2.62
CA SER A 432 11.73 16.10 -4.00
C SER A 432 10.26 16.23 -4.37
N ARG A 433 9.87 17.44 -4.78
CA ARG A 433 8.63 17.73 -5.54
C ARG A 433 8.63 17.08 -6.94
N SER A 434 9.65 16.28 -7.20
CA SER A 434 9.92 15.58 -8.43
C SER A 434 9.55 14.11 -8.34
N ASP A 435 9.21 13.55 -9.50
CA ASP A 435 9.13 12.10 -9.70
C ASP A 435 10.49 11.41 -9.57
N SER A 436 11.61 12.10 -9.78
CA SER A 436 12.97 11.52 -9.64
C SER A 436 13.70 11.99 -8.36
N PRO A 437 14.34 11.07 -7.60
CA PRO A 437 14.23 9.62 -7.71
C PRO A 437 12.83 9.14 -7.30
N ASP A 438 12.37 8.06 -7.93
CA ASP A 438 11.03 7.52 -7.70
C ASP A 438 11.02 6.42 -6.64
N GLY A 439 12.12 5.67 -6.49
CA GLY A 439 12.33 4.71 -5.43
C GLY A 439 11.16 3.75 -5.17
N GLU A 440 10.89 3.47 -3.89
CA GLU A 440 9.78 2.62 -3.44
C GLU A 440 8.39 3.29 -3.57
N LEU A 441 8.33 4.59 -3.85
CA LEU A 441 7.07 5.32 -3.96
C LEU A 441 6.33 4.92 -5.24
N VAL A 442 5.15 4.33 -5.05
CA VAL A 442 4.35 3.76 -6.14
C VAL A 442 3.91 4.84 -7.12
N GLU A 443 3.36 5.94 -6.62
CA GLU A 443 2.83 7.06 -7.41
C GLU A 443 3.87 7.76 -8.28
N LYS A 444 5.16 7.70 -7.94
CA LYS A 444 6.23 8.44 -8.61
C LYS A 444 6.88 7.65 -9.74
N GLY A 445 7.34 8.39 -10.75
CA GLY A 445 8.12 7.82 -11.84
C GLY A 445 7.34 6.81 -12.70
N GLY A 446 8.08 6.02 -13.48
CA GLY A 446 7.54 4.96 -14.33
C GLY A 446 6.42 5.43 -15.27
N ILE A 447 5.50 4.51 -15.61
CA ILE A 447 4.36 4.82 -16.50
C ILE A 447 3.40 5.85 -15.89
N ALA A 448 3.25 5.89 -14.57
CA ALA A 448 2.37 6.84 -13.91
C ALA A 448 2.83 8.29 -14.18
N GLN A 449 4.13 8.55 -14.10
CA GLN A 449 4.70 9.83 -14.51
C GLN A 449 4.46 10.10 -16.00
N THR A 450 4.75 9.13 -16.89
CA THR A 450 4.60 9.35 -18.33
C THR A 450 3.17 9.71 -18.71
N LEU A 451 2.16 9.08 -18.09
CA LEU A 451 0.76 9.44 -18.26
C LEU A 451 0.46 10.87 -17.80
N ARG A 452 0.93 11.26 -16.61
CA ARG A 452 0.73 12.63 -16.10
C ARG A 452 1.41 13.68 -16.98
N SER A 453 2.63 13.44 -17.42
CA SER A 453 3.36 14.35 -18.31
C SER A 453 2.70 14.46 -19.68
N THR A 454 2.19 13.34 -20.23
CA THR A 454 1.55 13.33 -21.56
C THR A 454 0.18 14.01 -21.53
N TYR A 455 -0.59 13.81 -20.46
CA TYR A 455 -1.97 14.31 -20.35
C TYR A 455 -2.12 15.49 -19.39
N TYR A 456 -1.02 16.19 -19.11
CA TYR A 456 -0.92 17.22 -18.07
C TYR A 456 -2.09 18.21 -18.07
N ALA A 457 -2.42 18.76 -19.24
CA ALA A 457 -3.49 19.74 -19.42
C ALA A 457 -4.82 19.15 -19.93
N SER A 458 -4.83 17.91 -20.44
CA SER A 458 -6.04 17.22 -20.88
C SER A 458 -5.79 15.74 -21.18
N SER A 459 -6.72 14.88 -20.76
CA SER A 459 -6.74 13.45 -21.16
C SER A 459 -7.57 13.16 -22.41
N ALA A 460 -8.08 14.18 -23.13
CA ALA A 460 -8.96 14.00 -24.29
C ALA A 460 -8.32 13.23 -25.46
N SER A 461 -6.99 13.28 -25.60
CA SER A 461 -6.25 12.56 -26.65
C SER A 461 -5.89 11.11 -26.26
N ARG A 462 -6.13 10.70 -25.01
CA ARG A 462 -5.80 9.36 -24.53
C ARG A 462 -6.61 8.28 -25.26
N LYS A 463 -5.93 7.29 -25.81
CA LYS A 463 -6.54 6.20 -26.59
C LYS A 463 -7.02 5.09 -25.67
N ILE A 464 -8.25 5.23 -25.17
CA ILE A 464 -8.93 4.18 -24.42
C ILE A 464 -10.06 3.63 -25.29
N TYR A 465 -10.02 2.33 -25.52
CA TYR A 465 -11.01 1.59 -26.29
C TYR A 465 -11.97 0.81 -25.38
N THR A 466 -13.08 0.38 -25.94
CA THR A 466 -14.10 -0.45 -25.29
C THR A 466 -14.93 -1.20 -26.33
N CYS A 467 -15.81 -2.08 -25.88
CA CYS A 467 -17.00 -2.55 -26.61
C CYS A 467 -18.25 -2.31 -25.75
N THR A 468 -19.46 -2.33 -26.33
CA THR A 468 -20.72 -2.06 -25.58
C THR A 468 -21.87 -2.98 -25.97
N THR A 469 -22.04 -3.30 -27.26
CA THR A 469 -23.14 -4.14 -27.77
C THR A 469 -22.68 -5.50 -28.30
N SER A 470 -21.57 -5.56 -29.05
CA SER A 470 -20.90 -6.82 -29.40
C SER A 470 -19.39 -6.65 -29.25
N CYS A 471 -18.73 -7.68 -28.73
CA CYS A 471 -17.29 -7.70 -28.44
C CYS A 471 -16.61 -8.82 -29.26
N ASP A 472 -17.03 -8.97 -30.51
CA ASP A 472 -16.70 -10.07 -31.41
C ASP A 472 -16.45 -9.58 -32.84
N GLY A 473 -15.97 -10.47 -33.72
CA GLY A 473 -15.83 -10.18 -35.14
C GLY A 473 -14.48 -9.62 -35.57
N ASN A 474 -13.43 -9.74 -34.75
CA ASN A 474 -12.08 -9.27 -35.10
C ASN A 474 -12.03 -7.79 -35.49
N VAL A 475 -12.64 -6.96 -34.64
CA VAL A 475 -12.83 -5.52 -34.84
C VAL A 475 -11.50 -4.77 -34.67
N ASP A 476 -11.16 -3.94 -35.63
CA ASP A 476 -10.02 -3.03 -35.54
C ASP A 476 -10.33 -1.82 -34.66
N LEU A 477 -9.88 -1.83 -33.41
CA LEU A 477 -10.25 -0.79 -32.44
C LEU A 477 -9.73 0.59 -32.86
N ALA A 478 -8.66 0.67 -33.66
CA ALA A 478 -8.12 1.93 -34.13
C ALA A 478 -8.89 2.52 -35.32
N ALA A 479 -9.55 1.68 -36.13
CA ALA A 479 -10.20 2.10 -37.38
C ALA A 479 -11.74 2.23 -37.31
N VAL A 480 -12.40 1.57 -36.35
CA VAL A 480 -13.87 1.45 -36.30
C VAL A 480 -14.64 2.67 -35.76
N GLY A 481 -13.94 3.76 -35.42
CA GLY A 481 -14.56 5.04 -35.03
C GLY A 481 -15.04 5.11 -33.57
N LEU A 482 -15.96 6.04 -33.28
CA LEU A 482 -16.34 6.45 -31.91
C LEU A 482 -17.00 5.35 -31.07
N ASN A 483 -17.65 4.37 -31.70
CA ASN A 483 -18.42 3.34 -30.98
C ASN A 483 -17.56 2.39 -30.12
N TYR A 484 -16.27 2.30 -30.43
CA TYR A 484 -15.30 1.52 -29.67
C TYR A 484 -14.36 2.39 -28.85
N GLN A 485 -14.61 3.70 -28.75
CA GLN A 485 -13.84 4.59 -27.90
C GLN A 485 -14.50 4.71 -26.52
N PHE A 486 -13.70 4.63 -25.47
CA PHE A 486 -14.13 4.98 -24.12
C PHE A 486 -14.04 6.50 -23.95
N SER A 487 -15.07 7.18 -24.45
CA SER A 487 -15.15 8.64 -24.55
C SER A 487 -16.58 9.12 -24.40
N THR A 488 -16.78 10.36 -23.97
CA THR A 488 -18.11 10.98 -23.83
C THR A 488 -18.83 11.10 -25.17
N ALA A 489 -18.07 11.14 -26.27
CA ALA A 489 -18.57 11.11 -27.65
C ALA A 489 -19.17 9.75 -28.07
N ASN A 490 -18.90 8.67 -27.33
CA ASN A 490 -19.51 7.37 -27.59
C ASN A 490 -20.91 7.33 -26.97
N ALA A 491 -21.94 7.46 -27.80
CA ALA A 491 -23.33 7.45 -27.37
C ALA A 491 -23.80 6.08 -26.82
N LEU A 492 -23.06 5.00 -27.09
CA LEU A 492 -23.36 3.67 -26.55
C LEU A 492 -22.96 3.52 -25.08
N LEU A 493 -22.10 4.41 -24.56
CA LEU A 493 -21.77 4.47 -23.13
C LEU A 493 -22.83 5.27 -22.37
N THR A 494 -23.93 4.61 -22.05
CA THR A 494 -25.06 5.20 -21.34
C THR A 494 -24.77 5.34 -19.84
N PRO A 495 -25.46 6.24 -19.10
CA PRO A 495 -25.35 6.30 -17.63
C PRO A 495 -25.59 4.94 -16.95
N THR A 496 -26.58 4.18 -17.44
CA THR A 496 -26.90 2.85 -16.90
C THR A 496 -25.78 1.84 -17.05
N SER A 497 -24.90 2.00 -18.04
CA SER A 497 -23.70 1.17 -18.21
C SER A 497 -22.77 1.25 -16.99
N PHE A 498 -22.79 2.37 -16.28
CA PHE A 498 -21.96 2.64 -15.11
C PHE A 498 -22.71 2.50 -13.78
N GLY A 499 -23.92 1.93 -13.79
CA GLY A 499 -24.77 1.85 -12.59
C GLY A 499 -25.37 3.19 -12.15
N LEU A 500 -25.37 4.19 -13.02
CA LEU A 500 -25.98 5.50 -12.77
C LEU A 500 -27.46 5.51 -13.20
N GLY A 501 -28.22 6.48 -12.70
CA GLY A 501 -29.59 6.74 -13.14
C GLY A 501 -29.64 7.11 -14.63
N ALA A 502 -30.66 6.66 -15.35
CA ALA A 502 -30.73 6.75 -16.81
C ALA A 502 -30.61 8.19 -17.39
N LEU A 503 -30.94 9.22 -16.60
CA LEU A 503 -30.89 10.62 -16.99
C LEU A 503 -29.60 11.34 -16.55
N GLU A 504 -28.67 10.66 -15.89
CA GLU A 504 -27.47 11.26 -15.27
C GLU A 504 -26.30 11.44 -16.27
N LEU A 505 -26.56 12.07 -17.42
CA LEU A 505 -25.57 12.27 -18.49
C LEU A 505 -24.34 13.06 -18.03
N THR A 506 -24.52 14.08 -17.18
CA THR A 506 -23.39 14.85 -16.63
C THR A 506 -22.50 14.00 -15.74
N LYS A 507 -23.06 13.13 -14.89
CA LYS A 507 -22.27 12.20 -14.06
C LYS A 507 -21.53 11.18 -14.93
N ARG A 508 -22.18 10.69 -15.98
CA ARG A 508 -21.57 9.81 -16.99
C ARG A 508 -20.34 10.48 -17.61
N ASP A 509 -20.48 11.73 -18.06
CA ASP A 509 -19.38 12.46 -18.70
C ASP A 509 -18.22 12.72 -17.73
N LEU A 510 -18.52 13.13 -16.50
CA LEU A 510 -17.52 13.30 -15.44
C LEU A 510 -16.80 11.99 -15.12
N LEU A 511 -17.52 10.87 -15.04
CA LEU A 511 -16.93 9.56 -14.80
C LEU A 511 -16.01 9.12 -15.94
N ILE A 512 -16.46 9.24 -17.20
CA ILE A 512 -15.64 8.87 -18.36
C ILE A 512 -14.36 9.70 -18.39
N ASN A 513 -14.47 11.02 -18.22
CA ASN A 513 -13.30 11.91 -18.21
C ASN A 513 -12.36 11.61 -17.03
N TRP A 514 -12.90 11.23 -15.87
CA TRP A 514 -12.10 10.83 -14.71
C TRP A 514 -11.29 9.54 -14.96
N VAL A 515 -11.94 8.52 -15.55
CA VAL A 515 -11.26 7.26 -15.95
C VAL A 515 -10.17 7.53 -16.99
N ARG A 516 -10.44 8.44 -17.94
CA ARG A 516 -9.46 8.89 -18.93
C ARG A 516 -8.28 9.63 -18.30
N GLY A 517 -8.47 10.29 -17.16
CA GLY A 517 -7.38 10.80 -16.34
C GLY A 517 -7.60 12.20 -15.78
N ASP A 518 -8.71 12.86 -16.09
CA ASP A 518 -8.99 14.19 -15.58
C ASP A 518 -9.29 14.12 -14.07
N ASP A 519 -8.75 15.06 -13.30
CA ASP A 519 -9.21 15.29 -11.94
C ASP A 519 -10.32 16.33 -11.95
N ASN A 520 -11.55 15.82 -11.99
CA ASN A 520 -12.77 16.59 -12.03
C ASN A 520 -13.63 16.42 -10.77
N VAL A 521 -13.05 15.96 -9.66
CA VAL A 521 -13.75 15.75 -8.39
C VAL A 521 -13.85 17.07 -7.62
N THR A 522 -15.06 17.45 -7.21
CA THR A 522 -15.36 18.66 -6.42
C THR A 522 -16.55 18.43 -5.50
N ALA A 523 -16.73 19.20 -4.43
CA ALA A 523 -17.94 19.18 -3.59
C ALA A 523 -19.26 19.28 -4.38
N ALA A 524 -19.25 19.87 -5.58
CA ALA A 524 -20.45 20.03 -6.39
C ALA A 524 -20.87 18.74 -7.12
N ASN A 525 -20.00 17.73 -7.25
CA ASN A 525 -20.23 16.59 -8.14
C ASN A 525 -19.81 15.21 -7.61
N VAL A 526 -19.50 15.12 -6.32
CA VAL A 526 -19.33 13.87 -5.57
C VAL A 526 -20.04 14.00 -4.23
N ALA A 527 -20.45 12.87 -3.64
CA ALA A 527 -21.16 12.88 -2.35
C ALA A 527 -20.23 13.19 -1.17
N ASN A 528 -18.95 12.81 -1.27
CA ASN A 528 -17.95 12.98 -0.21
C ASN A 528 -16.61 13.43 -0.83
N GLU A 529 -16.45 14.74 -1.02
CA GLU A 529 -15.24 15.30 -1.64
C GLU A 529 -13.98 14.92 -0.90
N ALA A 530 -13.99 14.93 0.44
CA ALA A 530 -12.82 14.63 1.24
C ALA A 530 -12.29 13.20 0.99
N SER A 531 -13.18 12.25 0.71
CA SER A 531 -12.80 10.87 0.39
C SER A 531 -12.48 10.70 -1.10
N ALA A 532 -13.24 11.36 -1.97
CA ALA A 532 -13.13 11.25 -3.42
C ALA A 532 -11.92 11.99 -4.01
N LYS A 533 -11.42 13.04 -3.34
CA LYS A 533 -10.25 13.80 -3.77
C LYS A 533 -9.00 12.93 -3.71
N ASP A 534 -8.08 13.19 -4.64
CA ASP A 534 -6.80 12.49 -4.67
C ASP A 534 -5.99 12.78 -3.39
N GLN A 535 -5.74 11.73 -2.60
CA GLN A 535 -5.01 11.83 -1.33
C GLN A 535 -3.50 12.01 -1.54
N LEU A 536 -3.00 11.92 -2.77
CA LEU A 536 -1.58 12.06 -3.12
C LEU A 536 -1.07 13.52 -3.11
N GLY A 537 -1.88 14.46 -2.63
CA GLY A 537 -1.50 15.85 -2.44
C GLY A 537 -1.91 16.78 -3.57
N LEU A 538 -1.54 18.05 -3.41
CA LEU A 538 -1.84 19.11 -4.37
C LEU A 538 -0.91 19.01 -5.59
N ARG A 539 -1.42 19.43 -6.75
CA ARG A 539 -0.69 19.57 -8.02
C ARG A 539 -0.78 21.02 -8.54
N PRO A 540 0.03 21.42 -9.55
CA PRO A 540 -0.12 22.72 -10.18
C PRO A 540 -1.54 22.96 -10.68
N THR A 541 -2.04 24.18 -10.56
CA THR A 541 -3.40 24.55 -11.02
C THR A 541 -3.58 24.42 -12.53
N THR A 542 -2.47 24.42 -13.29
CA THR A 542 -2.42 24.18 -14.73
C THR A 542 -2.56 22.71 -15.10
N ALA A 543 -2.34 21.80 -14.15
CA ALA A 543 -2.51 20.37 -14.36
C ALA A 543 -3.98 19.99 -14.14
N THR A 544 -4.62 19.46 -15.18
CA THR A 544 -5.99 18.90 -15.09
C THR A 544 -5.96 17.39 -14.88
N VAL A 545 -4.81 16.74 -15.05
CA VAL A 545 -4.63 15.31 -14.83
C VAL A 545 -4.60 14.95 -13.33
N ARG A 546 -5.21 13.82 -12.98
CA ARG A 546 -5.23 13.32 -11.60
C ARG A 546 -3.89 12.69 -11.18
N PRO A 547 -3.40 12.95 -9.96
CA PRO A 547 -2.16 12.35 -9.45
C PRO A 547 -2.14 10.81 -9.52
N SER A 548 -3.26 10.18 -9.17
CA SER A 548 -3.49 8.73 -9.17
C SER A 548 -3.89 8.13 -10.53
N ILE A 549 -3.54 8.78 -11.65
CA ILE A 549 -3.99 8.39 -13.02
C ILE A 549 -3.79 6.91 -13.38
N HIS A 550 -2.87 6.23 -12.69
CA HIS A 550 -2.59 4.81 -12.84
C HIS A 550 -3.04 4.03 -11.59
N GLY A 551 -3.93 3.06 -11.76
CA GLY A 551 -4.39 2.15 -10.70
C GLY A 551 -3.41 1.02 -10.40
N ASP A 552 -3.71 0.27 -9.34
CA ASP A 552 -2.90 -0.85 -8.86
C ASP A 552 -2.74 -1.99 -9.88
N VAL A 553 -1.50 -2.46 -10.03
CA VAL A 553 -1.13 -3.70 -10.72
C VAL A 553 -0.93 -4.77 -9.65
N LEU A 554 -2.04 -5.34 -9.16
CA LEU A 554 -2.04 -6.19 -7.97
C LEU A 554 -1.61 -7.63 -8.29
N HIS A 555 -2.40 -8.36 -9.08
CA HIS A 555 -2.14 -9.74 -9.47
C HIS A 555 -1.85 -9.92 -10.96
N SER A 556 -2.15 -8.90 -11.78
CA SER A 556 -1.78 -8.91 -13.19
C SER A 556 -0.27 -9.11 -13.34
N ARG A 557 0.11 -10.05 -14.22
CA ARG A 557 1.51 -10.33 -14.57
C ARG A 557 1.80 -9.71 -15.94
N PRO A 558 2.63 -8.65 -16.03
CA PRO A 558 2.88 -8.00 -17.30
C PRO A 558 3.51 -8.96 -18.32
N VAL A 559 3.01 -8.97 -19.55
CA VAL A 559 3.57 -9.74 -20.66
C VAL A 559 4.29 -8.80 -21.59
N ALA A 560 5.60 -8.94 -21.70
CA ALA A 560 6.42 -8.17 -22.62
C ALA A 560 6.73 -8.98 -23.89
N ILE A 561 6.31 -8.46 -25.04
CA ILE A 561 6.51 -9.04 -26.37
C ILE A 561 7.52 -8.19 -27.15
N ASN A 562 8.54 -8.84 -27.70
CA ASN A 562 9.51 -8.19 -28.57
C ASN A 562 9.05 -8.30 -30.04
N TYR A 563 8.77 -7.15 -30.66
CA TYR A 563 8.39 -7.02 -32.07
C TYR A 563 9.60 -6.78 -32.99
N GLY A 564 10.79 -6.60 -32.42
CA GLY A 564 12.01 -6.25 -33.16
C GLY A 564 11.93 -4.87 -33.83
N GLY A 565 12.89 -4.61 -34.72
CA GLY A 565 12.97 -3.37 -35.48
C GLY A 565 12.94 -2.11 -34.61
N THR A 566 12.30 -1.05 -35.12
CA THR A 566 12.15 0.23 -34.41
C THR A 566 11.06 0.19 -33.33
N ARG A 567 10.18 -0.82 -33.33
CA ARG A 567 9.15 -0.99 -32.30
C ARG A 567 9.76 -1.50 -31.00
N GLY A 568 10.68 -2.45 -31.08
CA GLY A 568 11.26 -3.09 -29.90
C GLY A 568 10.20 -3.79 -29.05
N VAL A 569 10.16 -3.49 -27.75
CA VAL A 569 9.31 -4.21 -26.78
C VAL A 569 8.01 -3.47 -26.52
N VAL A 570 6.89 -4.21 -26.48
CA VAL A 570 5.59 -3.73 -26.00
C VAL A 570 5.15 -4.58 -24.81
N VAL A 571 4.66 -3.94 -23.76
CA VAL A 571 4.23 -4.62 -22.52
C VAL A 571 2.72 -4.50 -22.37
N TYR A 572 2.09 -5.62 -22.03
CA TYR A 572 0.66 -5.75 -21.83
C TYR A 572 0.34 -6.18 -20.40
N TYR A 573 -0.56 -5.47 -19.73
CA TYR A 573 -0.92 -5.74 -18.34
C TYR A 573 -2.26 -5.11 -18.01
N GLY A 574 -2.96 -5.65 -17.01
CA GLY A 574 -4.16 -5.04 -16.47
C GLY A 574 -3.94 -4.33 -15.14
N THR A 575 -4.85 -3.41 -14.84
CA THR A 575 -4.89 -2.60 -13.62
C THR A 575 -6.30 -2.57 -13.05
N ASN A 576 -6.42 -2.49 -11.73
CA ASN A 576 -7.72 -2.46 -11.05
C ASN A 576 -8.46 -1.11 -11.14
N ASP A 577 -7.91 -0.13 -11.87
CA ASP A 577 -8.65 1.05 -12.34
C ASP A 577 -9.58 0.76 -13.53
N GLY A 578 -9.69 -0.51 -13.94
CA GLY A 578 -10.62 -0.97 -14.97
C GLY A 578 -9.97 -1.26 -16.33
N LEU A 579 -8.68 -0.99 -16.49
CA LEU A 579 -8.03 -0.94 -17.80
C LEU A 579 -7.08 -2.12 -18.05
N PHE A 580 -7.12 -2.66 -19.26
CA PHE A 580 -6.04 -3.46 -19.85
C PHE A 580 -5.20 -2.56 -20.74
N ARG A 581 -3.87 -2.55 -20.56
CA ARG A 581 -2.97 -1.53 -21.08
C ARG A 581 -1.92 -2.14 -21.99
N ALA A 582 -1.57 -1.42 -23.03
CA ALA A 582 -0.40 -1.67 -23.86
C ALA A 582 0.54 -0.46 -23.79
N ILE A 583 1.80 -0.70 -23.45
CA ILE A 583 2.80 0.37 -23.34
C ILE A 583 4.04 0.07 -24.17
N ASN A 584 4.76 1.12 -24.56
CA ASN A 584 6.11 1.00 -25.11
C ASN A 584 7.08 0.58 -23.99
N GLY A 585 7.56 -0.65 -24.04
CA GLY A 585 8.44 -1.25 -23.04
C GLY A 585 9.93 -0.99 -23.23
N ASN A 586 10.33 -0.23 -24.25
CA ASN A 586 11.76 0.07 -24.47
C ASN A 586 12.33 0.89 -23.30
N GLN A 587 13.59 0.65 -22.94
CA GLN A 587 14.28 1.39 -21.87
C GLN A 587 14.56 2.86 -22.23
N THR A 588 14.85 3.11 -23.51
CA THR A 588 15.29 4.41 -24.02
C THR A 588 14.65 4.70 -25.38
N GLY A 589 14.73 5.94 -25.83
CA GLY A 589 14.24 6.38 -27.13
C GLY A 589 12.91 7.10 -27.07
N SER A 590 12.48 7.65 -28.21
CA SER A 590 11.24 8.43 -28.28
C SER A 590 10.03 7.56 -27.92
N GLY A 591 9.26 8.00 -26.93
CA GLY A 591 8.07 7.30 -26.45
C GLY A 591 8.34 6.08 -25.57
N ALA A 592 9.58 5.82 -25.12
CA ALA A 592 9.85 4.81 -24.09
C ALA A 592 8.97 5.07 -22.85
N GLY A 593 8.29 4.04 -22.35
CA GLY A 593 7.38 4.15 -21.23
C GLY A 593 6.04 4.83 -21.55
N SER A 594 5.70 5.10 -22.81
CA SER A 594 4.39 5.70 -23.15
C SER A 594 3.28 4.66 -23.30
N GLU A 595 2.04 5.04 -22.95
CA GLU A 595 0.86 4.24 -23.22
C GLU A 595 0.50 4.31 -24.71
N LEU A 596 0.42 3.15 -25.36
CA LEU A 596 -0.01 3.04 -26.77
C LEU A 596 -1.53 3.11 -26.85
N TRP A 597 -2.19 2.32 -26.01
CA TRP A 597 -3.64 2.28 -25.85
C TRP A 597 -4.02 1.53 -24.56
N ALA A 598 -5.26 1.73 -24.12
CA ALA A 598 -5.89 0.95 -23.08
C ALA A 598 -7.26 0.43 -23.52
N PHE A 599 -7.78 -0.58 -22.85
CA PHE A 599 -9.10 -1.17 -23.09
C PHE A 599 -9.88 -1.28 -21.78
N ALA A 600 -11.06 -0.67 -21.75
CA ALA A 600 -12.02 -0.78 -20.65
C ALA A 600 -13.07 -1.83 -21.03
N ALA A 601 -13.22 -2.88 -20.21
CA ALA A 601 -14.22 -3.92 -20.45
C ALA A 601 -15.57 -3.57 -19.81
N PRO A 602 -16.72 -3.91 -20.45
CA PRO A 602 -18.05 -3.70 -19.89
C PRO A 602 -18.26 -4.28 -18.48
N GLU A 603 -17.62 -5.40 -18.17
CA GLU A 603 -17.67 -6.06 -16.86
C GLU A 603 -17.26 -5.14 -15.72
N HIS A 604 -16.38 -4.17 -16.00
CA HIS A 604 -15.80 -3.30 -14.98
C HIS A 604 -16.55 -1.97 -14.84
N PHE A 605 -17.43 -1.60 -15.77
CA PHE A 605 -18.03 -0.26 -15.84
C PHE A 605 -18.76 0.16 -14.57
N ALA A 606 -19.57 -0.74 -14.00
CA ALA A 606 -20.31 -0.46 -12.77
C ALA A 606 -19.40 -0.20 -11.56
N SER A 607 -18.16 -0.71 -11.57
CA SER A 607 -17.20 -0.47 -10.49
C SER A 607 -16.46 0.87 -10.60
N LEU A 608 -16.41 1.47 -11.79
CA LEU A 608 -15.64 2.70 -12.03
C LEU A 608 -16.17 3.87 -11.20
N ASN A 609 -17.51 3.94 -11.01
CA ASN A 609 -18.09 5.02 -10.21
C ASN A 609 -17.65 4.94 -8.74
N ARG A 610 -17.54 3.73 -8.17
CA ARG A 610 -17.02 3.54 -6.81
C ARG A 610 -15.58 4.03 -6.68
N LEU A 611 -14.75 3.81 -7.69
CA LEU A 611 -13.37 4.31 -7.71
C LEU A 611 -13.33 5.85 -7.78
N ARG A 612 -14.23 6.49 -8.54
CA ARG A 612 -14.34 7.96 -8.63
C ARG A 612 -14.89 8.60 -7.35
N GLU A 613 -15.94 8.04 -6.76
CA GLU A 613 -16.47 8.52 -5.46
C GLU A 613 -15.52 8.15 -4.30
N ASN A 614 -14.65 7.17 -4.53
CA ASN A 614 -13.74 6.58 -3.55
C ASN A 614 -14.47 6.10 -2.28
N ASP A 615 -15.70 5.63 -2.44
CA ASP A 615 -16.62 5.22 -1.37
C ASP A 615 -17.68 4.26 -1.96
N PRO A 616 -18.22 3.28 -1.20
CA PRO A 616 -17.89 2.91 0.17
C PRO A 616 -16.52 2.25 0.33
N GLN A 617 -15.98 2.30 1.56
CA GLN A 617 -14.75 1.63 1.98
C GLN A 617 -14.70 0.15 1.59
N VAL A 618 -13.49 -0.35 1.39
CA VAL A 618 -13.19 -1.77 1.20
C VAL A 618 -13.38 -2.49 2.53
N ARG A 619 -14.12 -3.61 2.49
CA ARG A 619 -14.30 -4.50 3.64
C ARG A 619 -13.05 -5.35 3.84
N TYR A 620 -12.28 -5.09 4.89
CA TYR A 620 -11.25 -6.02 5.36
C TYR A 620 -11.79 -6.92 6.48
N PRO A 621 -11.15 -8.07 6.75
CA PRO A 621 -11.55 -8.98 7.83
C PRO A 621 -11.69 -8.31 9.22
N SER A 622 -10.98 -7.21 9.45
CA SER A 622 -11.01 -6.40 10.68
C SER A 622 -11.89 -5.14 10.60
N SER A 623 -12.50 -4.85 9.44
CA SER A 623 -13.27 -3.61 9.21
C SER A 623 -14.75 -3.83 9.50
N VAL A 624 -15.25 -3.21 10.58
CA VAL A 624 -16.67 -3.27 11.00
C VAL A 624 -17.48 -2.06 10.50
N GLY A 625 -17.10 -1.48 9.37
CA GLY A 625 -17.90 -0.40 8.74
C GLY A 625 -19.19 -0.98 8.16
N ALA A 626 -20.35 -0.58 8.69
CA ALA A 626 -21.66 -1.12 8.29
C ALA A 626 -21.96 -0.99 6.77
N THR A 627 -21.29 -0.06 6.08
CA THR A 627 -21.44 0.20 4.64
C THR A 627 -20.29 -0.33 3.78
N ALA A 628 -19.24 -0.91 4.38
CA ALA A 628 -18.06 -1.36 3.65
C ALA A 628 -18.39 -2.53 2.70
N LEU A 629 -17.88 -2.50 1.48
CA LEU A 629 -18.12 -3.52 0.44
C LEU A 629 -16.83 -4.26 0.06
N PRO A 630 -16.90 -5.54 -0.38
CA PRO A 630 -15.75 -6.25 -0.93
C PRO A 630 -15.03 -5.44 -2.01
N ARG A 631 -13.71 -5.58 -2.14
CA ARG A 631 -12.93 -4.87 -3.16
C ARG A 631 -13.39 -5.23 -4.57
N ASN A 632 -13.46 -4.23 -5.45
CA ASN A 632 -13.63 -4.46 -6.89
C ASN A 632 -12.28 -4.73 -7.55
N TYR A 633 -12.28 -5.64 -8.52
CA TYR A 633 -11.12 -6.01 -9.32
C TYR A 633 -11.48 -5.83 -10.81
N ALA A 634 -10.48 -5.73 -11.67
CA ALA A 634 -10.66 -5.59 -13.11
C ALA A 634 -9.86 -6.63 -13.90
N PHE A 635 -8.99 -6.22 -14.83
CA PHE A 635 -8.07 -7.13 -15.51
C PHE A 635 -6.91 -7.54 -14.58
N ASP A 636 -7.23 -8.22 -13.49
CA ASP A 636 -6.26 -8.62 -12.47
C ASP A 636 -5.71 -10.03 -12.73
N GLY A 637 -6.20 -10.70 -13.76
CA GLY A 637 -5.85 -12.08 -14.07
C GLY A 637 -4.56 -12.25 -14.87
N PRO A 638 -4.06 -13.49 -14.94
CA PRO A 638 -2.94 -13.82 -15.81
C PRO A 638 -3.32 -13.67 -17.29
N ILE A 639 -2.33 -13.36 -18.13
CA ILE A 639 -2.51 -13.14 -19.57
C ILE A 639 -1.89 -14.30 -20.33
N GLY A 640 -2.70 -15.02 -21.12
CA GLY A 640 -2.18 -15.95 -22.12
C GLY A 640 -1.63 -15.18 -23.32
N ALA A 641 -0.48 -15.57 -23.87
CA ALA A 641 0.10 -14.92 -25.04
C ALA A 641 0.63 -15.95 -26.04
N TYR A 642 0.29 -15.75 -27.31
CA TYR A 642 0.75 -16.54 -28.44
C TYR A 642 1.58 -15.65 -29.37
N GLN A 643 2.79 -16.09 -29.69
CA GLN A 643 3.63 -15.44 -30.69
C GLN A 643 4.08 -16.49 -31.71
N ASN A 644 3.82 -16.23 -32.99
CA ASN A 644 4.32 -17.02 -34.11
C ASN A 644 5.43 -16.24 -34.79
N THR A 645 6.68 -16.71 -34.69
CA THR A 645 7.85 -16.04 -35.26
C THR A 645 7.97 -16.17 -36.77
N ILE A 646 7.23 -17.08 -37.41
CA ILE A 646 7.22 -17.24 -38.87
C ILE A 646 6.26 -16.22 -39.50
N THR A 647 5.07 -16.06 -38.92
CA THR A 647 4.05 -15.15 -39.44
C THR A 647 4.05 -13.79 -38.74
N ASN A 648 4.92 -13.60 -37.74
CA ASN A 648 4.93 -12.49 -36.78
C ASN A 648 3.60 -12.27 -36.05
N GLU A 649 2.70 -13.26 -36.03
CA GLU A 649 1.39 -13.15 -35.39
C GLU A 649 1.55 -13.08 -33.87
N VAL A 650 0.88 -12.12 -33.24
CA VAL A 650 0.85 -11.97 -31.78
C VAL A 650 -0.60 -11.87 -31.31
N LEU A 651 -1.02 -12.79 -30.43
CA LEU A 651 -2.35 -12.82 -29.84
C LEU A 651 -2.28 -12.84 -28.31
N LEU A 652 -3.22 -12.17 -27.65
CA LEU A 652 -3.31 -12.06 -26.20
C LEU A 652 -4.68 -12.49 -25.68
N PHE A 653 -4.67 -13.12 -24.50
CA PHE A 653 -5.83 -13.69 -23.84
C PHE A 653 -5.86 -13.31 -22.36
N PRO A 654 -6.17 -12.04 -22.02
CA PRO A 654 -6.24 -11.60 -20.63
C PRO A 654 -7.43 -12.24 -19.89
N GLY A 655 -7.14 -12.89 -18.76
CA GLY A 655 -8.13 -13.26 -17.75
C GLY A 655 -8.37 -12.12 -16.76
N MET A 656 -9.35 -12.32 -15.87
CA MET A 656 -9.81 -11.27 -14.93
C MET A 656 -9.66 -11.67 -13.46
N ARG A 657 -9.41 -12.96 -13.12
CA ARG A 657 -9.48 -13.45 -11.72
C ARG A 657 -10.78 -12.98 -11.05
N ARG A 658 -10.70 -12.32 -9.89
CA ARG A 658 -11.86 -11.75 -9.16
C ARG A 658 -12.59 -10.66 -9.94
N GLY A 659 -11.98 -10.08 -10.98
CA GLY A 659 -12.59 -8.99 -11.75
C GLY A 659 -13.70 -9.41 -12.69
N GLY A 660 -13.82 -10.70 -13.02
CA GLY A 660 -14.91 -11.14 -13.88
C GLY A 660 -14.87 -12.60 -14.34
N ARG A 661 -15.99 -12.98 -14.95
CA ARG A 661 -16.24 -14.31 -15.53
C ARG A 661 -16.17 -14.23 -17.06
N ALA A 662 -15.05 -13.69 -17.57
CA ALA A 662 -14.83 -13.47 -18.98
C ALA A 662 -13.34 -13.62 -19.36
N VAL A 663 -13.10 -13.88 -20.64
CA VAL A 663 -11.79 -13.84 -21.30
C VAL A 663 -11.95 -13.14 -22.63
N TYR A 664 -10.98 -12.30 -22.98
CA TYR A 664 -10.94 -11.58 -24.24
C TYR A 664 -9.85 -12.16 -25.14
N GLY A 665 -10.06 -12.13 -26.46
CA GLY A 665 -9.04 -12.42 -27.45
C GLY A 665 -8.64 -11.14 -28.19
N PHE A 666 -7.36 -10.78 -28.14
CA PHE A 666 -6.81 -9.65 -28.90
C PHE A 666 -5.79 -10.13 -29.92
N ASN A 667 -5.88 -9.62 -31.14
CA ASN A 667 -4.80 -9.69 -32.11
C ASN A 667 -4.01 -8.37 -32.04
N VAL A 668 -2.76 -8.47 -31.61
CA VAL A 668 -1.83 -7.35 -31.45
C VAL A 668 -0.59 -7.54 -32.33
N THR A 669 -0.73 -8.29 -33.43
CA THR A 669 0.32 -8.45 -34.45
C THR A 669 0.85 -7.10 -34.90
N ASN A 670 -0.03 -6.12 -35.08
CA ASN A 670 0.33 -4.70 -35.09
C ASN A 670 -0.02 -4.09 -33.71
N PRO A 671 0.97 -3.72 -32.88
CA PRO A 671 0.70 -3.21 -31.55
C PRO A 671 0.04 -1.81 -31.53
N ASP A 672 0.07 -1.05 -32.63
CA ASP A 672 -0.63 0.25 -32.74
C ASP A 672 -2.08 0.14 -33.20
N GLN A 673 -2.47 -1.00 -33.76
CA GLN A 673 -3.79 -1.26 -34.33
C GLN A 673 -4.36 -2.55 -33.72
N PRO A 674 -4.65 -2.55 -32.41
CA PRO A 674 -5.14 -3.74 -31.74
C PRO A 674 -6.51 -4.13 -32.29
N ARG A 675 -6.69 -5.43 -32.53
CA ARG A 675 -7.99 -5.96 -32.95
C ARG A 675 -8.62 -6.80 -31.86
N LEU A 676 -9.87 -6.50 -31.52
CA LEU A 676 -10.67 -7.30 -30.60
C LEU A 676 -11.29 -8.47 -31.38
N MET A 677 -10.74 -9.67 -31.18
CA MET A 677 -11.15 -10.89 -31.89
C MET A 677 -12.52 -11.37 -31.43
N TRP A 678 -12.62 -11.59 -30.12
CA TRP A 678 -13.79 -12.17 -29.47
C TRP A 678 -13.74 -11.92 -27.97
N ARG A 679 -14.89 -12.13 -27.33
CA ARG A 679 -15.08 -12.18 -25.89
C ARG A 679 -15.86 -13.44 -25.58
N ILE A 680 -15.38 -14.23 -24.65
CA ILE A 680 -16.17 -15.27 -24.00
C ILE A 680 -16.57 -14.79 -22.61
N SER A 681 -17.80 -15.06 -22.20
CA SER A 681 -18.26 -14.75 -20.86
C SER A 681 -19.34 -15.71 -20.39
N SER A 682 -19.58 -15.73 -19.09
CA SER A 682 -20.64 -16.55 -18.49
C SER A 682 -22.06 -16.21 -18.95
N THR A 683 -22.25 -15.14 -19.71
CA THR A 683 -23.57 -14.81 -20.31
C THR A 683 -23.82 -15.54 -21.62
N MET A 684 -22.80 -16.18 -22.20
CA MET A 684 -22.93 -17.01 -23.40
C MET A 684 -23.36 -18.43 -23.01
N SER A 685 -24.27 -19.04 -23.78
CA SER A 685 -24.83 -20.37 -23.49
C SER A 685 -23.74 -21.44 -23.28
N ASP A 686 -22.73 -21.45 -24.14
CA ASP A 686 -21.67 -22.48 -24.13
C ASP A 686 -20.70 -22.32 -22.95
N TYR A 687 -20.74 -21.16 -22.28
CA TYR A 687 -19.88 -20.76 -21.19
C TYR A 687 -20.64 -20.44 -19.90
N ALA A 688 -21.92 -20.82 -19.78
CA ALA A 688 -22.74 -20.50 -18.61
C ALA A 688 -22.13 -20.95 -17.26
N SER A 689 -21.36 -22.04 -17.28
CA SER A 689 -20.64 -22.58 -16.11
C SER A 689 -19.28 -21.94 -15.83
N LEU A 690 -18.81 -20.99 -16.66
CA LEU A 690 -17.53 -20.31 -16.49
C LEU A 690 -17.54 -19.52 -15.19
N GLY A 691 -16.65 -19.84 -14.25
CA GLY A 691 -16.42 -19.10 -13.02
C GLY A 691 -15.55 -17.86 -13.25
N GLN A 692 -15.04 -17.27 -12.16
CA GLN A 692 -14.00 -16.25 -12.23
C GLN A 692 -12.75 -16.82 -12.92
N THR A 693 -12.10 -16.03 -13.78
CA THR A 693 -11.05 -16.56 -14.68
C THR A 693 -9.66 -16.49 -14.05
N TRP A 694 -9.40 -17.40 -13.11
CA TRP A 694 -8.13 -17.49 -12.36
C TRP A 694 -7.02 -18.24 -13.08
N SER A 695 -7.39 -19.23 -13.90
CA SER A 695 -6.44 -20.02 -14.68
C SER A 695 -5.90 -19.20 -15.86
N MET A 696 -4.58 -19.18 -16.04
CA MET A 696 -3.98 -18.61 -17.25
C MET A 696 -4.40 -19.42 -18.48
N PRO A 697 -4.97 -18.81 -19.53
CA PRO A 697 -5.24 -19.50 -20.78
C PRO A 697 -3.94 -20.00 -21.40
N ARG A 698 -3.77 -21.34 -21.46
CA ARG A 698 -2.58 -21.98 -22.03
C ARG A 698 -2.84 -22.33 -23.48
N ILE A 699 -1.92 -21.97 -24.37
CA ILE A 699 -2.01 -22.32 -25.78
C ILE A 699 -1.46 -23.74 -25.99
N SER A 700 -2.20 -24.56 -26.71
CA SER A 700 -1.79 -25.91 -27.08
C SER A 700 -2.31 -26.29 -28.47
N ARG A 701 -1.74 -27.36 -29.04
CA ARG A 701 -2.28 -28.01 -30.24
C ARG A 701 -2.87 -29.34 -29.82
N ILE A 702 -4.10 -29.62 -30.25
CA ILE A 702 -4.79 -30.87 -29.97
C ILE A 702 -5.13 -31.60 -31.26
N LYS A 703 -5.17 -32.94 -31.20
CA LYS A 703 -5.59 -33.77 -32.32
C LYS A 703 -7.04 -33.46 -32.68
N GLY A 704 -7.32 -33.19 -33.95
CA GLY A 704 -8.67 -32.90 -34.45
C GLY A 704 -9.02 -31.42 -34.54
N SER A 705 -8.15 -30.51 -34.09
CA SER A 705 -8.26 -29.07 -34.36
C SER A 705 -7.16 -28.62 -35.33
N ALA A 706 -7.54 -27.90 -36.39
CA ALA A 706 -6.58 -27.29 -37.31
C ALA A 706 -5.88 -26.08 -36.67
N ASP A 707 -6.64 -25.27 -35.92
CA ASP A 707 -6.12 -24.14 -35.18
C ASP A 707 -5.60 -24.56 -33.80
N PRO A 708 -4.58 -23.85 -33.25
CA PRO A 708 -4.26 -23.93 -31.83
C PRO A 708 -5.47 -23.59 -30.97
N VAL A 709 -5.49 -24.16 -29.77
CA VAL A 709 -6.57 -23.98 -28.79
C VAL A 709 -6.03 -23.34 -27.52
N LEU A 710 -6.92 -22.67 -26.80
CA LEU A 710 -6.71 -22.26 -25.42
C LEU A 710 -7.28 -23.34 -24.51
N ILE A 711 -6.52 -23.74 -23.50
CA ILE A 711 -6.95 -24.66 -22.46
C ILE A 711 -6.87 -23.92 -21.13
N MET A 712 -7.98 -23.89 -20.39
CA MET A 712 -8.06 -23.25 -19.08
C MET A 712 -9.06 -23.96 -18.16
N GLY A 713 -8.84 -23.88 -16.85
CA GLY A 713 -9.81 -24.34 -15.86
C GLY A 713 -11.12 -23.56 -15.94
N GLY A 714 -12.22 -24.19 -15.53
CA GLY A 714 -13.57 -23.64 -15.55
C GLY A 714 -13.73 -22.39 -14.70
N GLY A 715 -12.85 -22.17 -13.71
CA GLY A 715 -12.77 -20.95 -12.91
C GLY A 715 -13.15 -21.17 -11.44
N TYR A 716 -13.24 -20.07 -10.71
CA TYR A 716 -13.58 -20.04 -9.28
C TYR A 716 -15.04 -19.60 -9.08
N ASP A 717 -15.73 -20.24 -8.14
CA ASP A 717 -17.08 -19.94 -7.69
C ASP A 717 -17.03 -19.19 -6.35
N PRO A 718 -17.05 -17.84 -6.35
CA PRO A 718 -16.94 -17.07 -5.11
C PRO A 718 -18.07 -17.35 -4.12
N ALA A 719 -19.28 -17.66 -4.60
CA ALA A 719 -20.40 -17.94 -3.69
C ALA A 719 -20.19 -19.23 -2.89
N ALA A 720 -19.47 -20.19 -3.47
CA ALA A 720 -19.21 -21.48 -2.84
C ALA A 720 -17.86 -21.53 -2.12
N GLU A 721 -16.83 -20.94 -2.72
CA GLU A 721 -15.44 -21.06 -2.29
C GLU A 721 -15.00 -19.95 -1.32
N ASP A 722 -15.65 -18.77 -1.31
CA ASP A 722 -15.41 -17.74 -0.28
C ASP A 722 -16.15 -18.05 1.06
N ALA A 723 -17.04 -19.07 1.07
CA ALA A 723 -17.78 -19.46 2.27
C ALA A 723 -16.86 -20.17 3.28
N SER A 724 -17.16 -20.01 4.59
CA SER A 724 -16.45 -20.71 5.66
C SER A 724 -17.43 -21.51 6.53
N PRO A 725 -17.40 -22.86 6.47
CA PRO A 725 -16.61 -23.69 5.55
C PRO A 725 -17.07 -23.54 4.09
N ALA A 726 -16.18 -23.84 3.14
CA ALA A 726 -16.51 -23.83 1.72
C ALA A 726 -17.66 -24.81 1.44
N VAL A 727 -18.56 -24.42 0.54
CA VAL A 727 -19.71 -25.22 0.12
C VAL A 727 -19.52 -25.75 -1.30
N ALA A 728 -20.47 -26.57 -1.78
CA ALA A 728 -20.37 -27.17 -3.10
C ALA A 728 -20.40 -26.11 -4.21
N THR A 729 -19.40 -26.14 -5.09
CA THR A 729 -19.34 -25.25 -6.26
C THR A 729 -20.50 -25.50 -7.21
N THR A 730 -21.06 -24.42 -7.75
CA THR A 730 -22.15 -24.41 -8.72
C THR A 730 -21.65 -24.08 -10.13
N ILE A 731 -20.62 -23.24 -10.22
CA ILE A 731 -19.90 -22.84 -11.44
C ILE A 731 -18.41 -23.14 -11.30
N GLY A 732 -17.58 -22.79 -12.29
CA GLY A 732 -16.13 -22.94 -12.20
C GLY A 732 -15.61 -24.37 -12.45
N ARG A 733 -16.50 -25.36 -12.48
CA ARG A 733 -16.17 -26.78 -12.63
C ARG A 733 -15.81 -27.11 -14.09
N GLY A 734 -14.69 -27.81 -14.29
CA GLY A 734 -14.29 -28.38 -15.57
C GLY A 734 -13.06 -27.74 -16.20
N VAL A 735 -12.80 -28.10 -17.45
CA VAL A 735 -11.72 -27.54 -18.28
C VAL A 735 -12.35 -27.12 -19.59
N TYR A 736 -12.13 -25.86 -19.98
CA TYR A 736 -12.55 -25.35 -21.27
C TYR A 736 -11.45 -25.54 -22.30
N VAL A 737 -11.83 -26.07 -23.46
CA VAL A 737 -11.01 -26.09 -24.67
C VAL A 737 -11.64 -25.15 -25.67
N ILE A 738 -10.92 -24.08 -26.03
CA ILE A 738 -11.46 -22.94 -26.77
C ILE A 738 -10.66 -22.78 -28.05
N ASN A 739 -11.31 -22.61 -29.20
CA ASN A 739 -10.62 -22.22 -30.42
C ASN A 739 -9.98 -20.84 -30.24
N MET A 740 -8.66 -20.76 -30.40
CA MET A 740 -7.89 -19.54 -30.15
C MET A 740 -8.32 -18.36 -31.04
N ARG A 741 -8.81 -18.63 -32.25
CA ARG A 741 -9.16 -17.62 -33.25
C ARG A 741 -10.58 -17.10 -33.13
N THR A 742 -11.51 -17.98 -32.76
CA THR A 742 -12.94 -17.66 -32.79
C THR A 742 -13.59 -17.56 -31.41
N GLY A 743 -12.92 -18.04 -30.36
CA GLY A 743 -13.52 -18.15 -29.03
C GLY A 743 -14.60 -19.23 -28.95
N ALA A 744 -14.76 -20.08 -29.97
CA ALA A 744 -15.73 -21.17 -29.95
C ALA A 744 -15.30 -22.28 -28.99
N ARG A 745 -16.24 -22.79 -28.20
CA ARG A 745 -15.99 -23.92 -27.30
C ARG A 745 -15.90 -25.22 -28.11
N LEU A 746 -14.82 -25.96 -27.91
CA LEU A 746 -14.55 -27.27 -28.54
C LEU A 746 -14.70 -28.43 -27.55
N GLY A 747 -14.61 -28.15 -26.24
CA GLY A 747 -14.71 -29.10 -25.13
C GLY A 747 -15.18 -28.40 -23.88
#